data_AF-B4LBF1-F1
#
_entry.id   AF-B4LBF1-F1
#
_cell.length_a   1.000
_cell.length_b   1.000
_cell.length_c   1.000
_cell.angle_alpha   90.00
_cell.angle_beta   90.00
_cell.angle_gamma   90.00
#
_symmetry.space_group_name_H-M   'P 1'
#
loop_
_entity.id
_entity.type
_entity.pdbx_description
1 polymer ?
#
loop_
_entity_poly.entity_id
_entity_poly.type
_entity_poly.pdbx_seq_one_letter_code
_entity_poly.pdbx_strand_id
1 'polypeptide(L)'
;MFDAEATENELTSLTSVQLGPETKEYNLLRADEEYRNGNEQDSIYYQVRALFQCADMRLLTEAQELENQQPSTVEILSEASAKEKADYKSNKFFQNILRYQQKLEQSKAKTKEPPVDSLDFLEDVSEPTAGFARITHICRQLPDEWCVLQLCKSFNAATTYSTFCEIAGANGDIYVSLLRHCRSPELAATCLRLNSDAMASLFKAYGTLVERFRRVVTVDPLTVKAQEAKAKYWKEVNAFEEFLKKLIADLGSVFSPYSYVFLGKRYPSAAVQQQTKAVYGRVDEFCVQHSWSNHQRVLLSQAALHANRLPRDQMKQLSYELSGNSQNNNNNNETEALLVYELLKSCASDWQQLEQREPLAAKRFPIILVVDERLDHMHWEQLASMQECTRIKSLHSLWRLFKCHKNQIQCGYYTVNIKRGITVINPDADLANSGRRLRSFLEYWLTHWEHMYETVPSEQFMLEKAFKADCFVYAGHGSSLQYVSTRLIYRNRIKGVVFLFGCDSTRVLSSGLYSALYGAQDYYHGALCPTVMGTLMPALDANMDNVSANMLSQWTKPANPQIVPWTHIDRQAWISQGTVKALKGNTETLAQQPDYQLGSLCAILANVHMGKTEPKIYNCCVYVCRGLPAWNLAVQQLPF
;
A
#
# COMPACT_ATOMS: atom_id res chain seq x y z
N MET A 1 5.67 24.50 11.08
CA MET A 1 7.11 24.24 10.89
C MET A 1 7.22 22.72 10.88
N PHE A 2 7.48 22.11 9.72
CA PHE A 2 7.41 20.66 9.58
C PHE A 2 8.59 20.02 10.31
N ASP A 3 8.31 19.24 11.35
CA ASP A 3 9.34 18.59 12.13
C ASP A 3 9.62 17.19 11.55
N ALA A 4 10.34 17.16 10.43
CA ALA A 4 10.89 15.90 9.91
C ALA A 4 11.87 15.27 10.92
N GLU A 5 12.48 16.10 11.77
CA GLU A 5 13.25 15.69 12.94
C GLU A 5 12.36 14.95 13.94
N ALA A 6 11.11 15.33 14.16
CA ALA A 6 10.20 14.60 15.04
C ALA A 6 9.89 13.18 14.55
N THR A 7 9.60 12.98 13.27
CA THR A 7 9.36 11.63 12.72
C THR A 7 10.64 10.80 12.72
N GLU A 8 11.79 11.41 12.41
CA GLU A 8 13.10 10.74 12.46
C GLU A 8 13.50 10.42 13.91
N ASN A 9 13.28 11.32 14.87
CA ASN A 9 13.50 11.12 16.31
C ASN A 9 12.55 10.06 16.89
N GLU A 10 11.29 10.04 16.47
CA GLU A 10 10.30 9.02 16.85
C GLU A 10 10.78 7.64 16.42
N LEU A 11 11.21 7.51 15.17
CA LEU A 11 11.66 6.25 14.60
C LEU A 11 13.04 5.81 15.12
N THR A 12 13.97 6.74 15.33
CA THR A 12 15.31 6.47 15.90
C THR A 12 15.29 6.19 17.41
N SER A 13 14.27 6.64 18.15
CA SER A 13 14.06 6.30 19.57
C SER A 13 13.67 4.83 19.81
N LEU A 14 13.33 4.11 18.75
CA LEU A 14 12.94 2.71 18.77
C LEU A 14 14.19 1.82 18.75
N THR A 15 14.58 1.33 19.92
CA THR A 15 15.73 0.42 20.10
C THR A 15 15.58 -0.84 19.23
N SER A 16 16.49 -1.01 18.25
CA SER A 16 16.53 -2.18 17.38
C SER A 16 17.32 -3.32 18.04
N VAL A 17 16.71 -4.50 18.18
CA VAL A 17 17.45 -5.75 18.41
C VAL A 17 18.01 -6.22 17.05
N GLN A 18 19.30 -6.50 17.03
CA GLN A 18 20.09 -6.81 15.83
C GLN A 18 19.67 -8.13 15.18
N LEU A 19 18.98 -8.06 14.04
CA LEU A 19 18.97 -9.11 13.02
C LEU A 19 19.52 -8.48 11.73
N GLY A 20 20.74 -8.89 11.37
CA GLY A 20 21.63 -8.10 10.50
C GLY A 20 21.18 -7.94 9.03
N PRO A 21 21.68 -6.89 8.34
CA PRO A 21 21.52 -6.64 6.89
C PRO A 21 21.83 -7.83 5.97
N GLU A 22 22.65 -8.76 6.44
CA GLU A 22 23.29 -9.82 5.66
C GLU A 22 22.30 -10.81 5.04
N THR A 23 21.19 -11.12 5.72
CA THR A 23 20.24 -12.14 5.22
C THR A 23 19.41 -11.64 4.05
N LYS A 24 18.93 -10.38 4.09
CA LYS A 24 18.23 -9.79 2.95
C LYS A 24 19.15 -9.72 1.74
N GLU A 25 20.35 -9.20 1.93
CA GLU A 25 21.35 -9.08 0.86
C GLU A 25 21.75 -10.43 0.27
N TYR A 26 21.94 -11.45 1.10
CA TYR A 26 22.19 -12.81 0.65
C TYR A 26 21.06 -13.34 -0.24
N ASN A 27 19.80 -13.19 0.19
CA ASN A 27 18.66 -13.63 -0.61
C ASN A 27 18.54 -12.84 -1.91
N LEU A 28 18.79 -11.53 -1.91
CA LEU A 28 18.81 -10.73 -3.14
C LEU A 28 19.91 -11.18 -4.10
N LEU A 29 21.11 -11.47 -3.59
CA LEU A 29 22.22 -11.98 -4.40
C LEU A 29 21.87 -13.32 -5.02
N ARG A 30 21.29 -14.24 -4.24
CA ARG A 30 20.81 -15.53 -4.74
C ARG A 30 19.70 -15.39 -5.77
N ALA A 31 18.75 -14.48 -5.54
CA ALA A 31 17.69 -14.20 -6.50
C ALA A 31 18.26 -13.76 -7.86
N ASP A 32 19.29 -12.92 -7.85
CA ASP A 32 20.00 -12.46 -9.05
C ASP A 32 20.74 -13.60 -9.76
N GLU A 33 21.47 -14.43 -9.02
CA GLU A 33 22.21 -15.58 -9.54
C GLU A 33 21.27 -16.60 -10.20
N GLU A 34 20.20 -17.00 -9.51
CA GLU A 34 19.25 -17.98 -10.02
C GLU A 34 18.52 -17.49 -11.27
N TYR A 35 18.12 -16.20 -11.30
CA TYR A 35 17.47 -15.65 -12.49
C TYR A 35 18.40 -15.69 -13.71
N ARG A 36 19.68 -15.31 -13.53
CA ARG A 36 20.67 -15.33 -14.63
C ARG A 36 20.98 -16.74 -15.11
N ASN A 37 20.88 -17.73 -14.23
CA ASN A 37 21.06 -19.14 -14.56
C ASN A 37 19.82 -19.77 -15.25
N GLY A 38 18.71 -19.02 -15.39
CA GLY A 38 17.46 -19.52 -15.97
C GLY A 38 16.55 -20.23 -14.95
N ASN A 39 16.92 -20.24 -13.68
CA ASN A 39 16.15 -20.83 -12.58
C ASN A 39 15.15 -19.80 -12.01
N GLU A 40 14.19 -19.39 -12.85
CA GLU A 40 13.22 -18.33 -12.54
C GLU A 40 12.41 -18.62 -11.24
N GLN A 41 12.03 -19.87 -11.01
CA GLN A 41 11.26 -20.29 -9.83
C GLN A 41 12.04 -20.14 -8.53
N ASP A 42 13.31 -20.53 -8.55
CA ASP A 42 14.21 -20.42 -7.39
C ASP A 42 14.53 -18.95 -7.11
N SER A 43 14.67 -18.13 -8.17
CA SER A 43 14.79 -16.67 -8.01
C SER A 43 13.57 -16.08 -7.29
N ILE A 44 12.34 -16.45 -7.70
CA ILE A 44 11.11 -15.99 -7.04
C ILE A 44 11.11 -16.36 -5.55
N TYR A 45 11.53 -17.58 -5.21
CA TYR A 45 11.66 -18.00 -3.81
C TYR A 45 12.58 -17.08 -3.00
N TYR A 46 13.78 -16.82 -3.51
CA TYR A 46 14.72 -15.92 -2.83
C TYR A 46 14.22 -14.48 -2.75
N GLN A 47 13.53 -13.97 -3.78
CA GLN A 47 12.89 -12.65 -3.72
C GLN A 47 11.84 -12.58 -2.61
N VAL A 48 10.95 -13.59 -2.51
CA VAL A 48 9.91 -13.64 -1.46
C VAL A 48 10.54 -13.68 -0.07
N ARG A 49 11.64 -14.43 0.12
CA ARG A 49 12.39 -14.43 1.38
C ARG A 49 13.02 -13.07 1.66
N ALA A 50 13.63 -12.42 0.67
CA ALA A 50 14.28 -11.13 0.83
C ALA A 50 13.31 -10.03 1.30
N LEU A 51 12.07 -10.00 0.78
CA LEU A 51 11.06 -9.01 1.16
C LEU A 51 10.48 -9.25 2.56
N PHE A 52 10.57 -10.48 3.08
CA PHE A 52 10.17 -10.81 4.44
C PHE A 52 11.23 -10.41 5.49
N GLN A 53 12.50 -10.36 5.09
CA GLN A 53 13.57 -9.92 6.01
C GLN A 53 13.39 -8.45 6.42
N CYS A 54 14.01 -8.05 7.53
CA CYS A 54 13.90 -6.73 8.18
C CYS A 54 12.65 -6.57 9.07
N ALA A 55 11.65 -5.75 8.68
CA ALA A 55 10.59 -5.36 9.62
C ALA A 55 9.66 -6.51 10.02
N ASP A 56 9.36 -7.46 9.13
CA ASP A 56 8.49 -8.60 9.51
C ASP A 56 9.21 -9.54 10.49
N MET A 57 10.52 -9.75 10.35
CA MET A 57 11.35 -10.46 11.34
C MET A 57 11.43 -9.72 12.68
N ARG A 58 11.40 -8.39 12.66
CA ARG A 58 11.29 -7.59 13.88
C ARG A 58 9.95 -7.81 14.57
N LEU A 59 8.85 -7.89 13.83
CA LEU A 59 7.53 -8.24 14.39
C LEU A 59 7.57 -9.60 15.10
N LEU A 60 8.20 -10.59 14.46
CA LEU A 60 8.44 -11.92 15.01
C LEU A 60 9.20 -11.85 16.35
N THR A 61 10.35 -11.17 16.34
CA THR A 61 11.26 -11.11 17.49
C THR A 61 10.65 -10.31 18.63
N GLU A 62 10.09 -9.12 18.35
CA GLU A 62 9.49 -8.28 19.38
C GLU A 62 8.21 -8.90 19.96
N ALA A 63 7.38 -9.56 19.16
CA ALA A 63 6.20 -10.27 19.67
C ALA A 63 6.59 -11.45 20.57
N GLN A 64 7.55 -12.28 20.14
CA GLN A 64 8.06 -13.42 20.92
C GLN A 64 8.78 -12.95 22.19
N GLU A 65 9.63 -11.93 22.09
CA GLU A 65 10.29 -11.32 23.25
C GLU A 65 9.28 -10.72 24.21
N LEU A 66 8.25 -9.99 23.74
CA LEU A 66 7.19 -9.44 24.59
C LEU A 66 6.35 -10.52 25.28
N GLU A 67 6.14 -11.68 24.65
CA GLU A 67 5.52 -12.84 25.28
C GLU A 67 6.41 -13.43 26.38
N ASN A 68 7.72 -13.49 26.13
CA ASN A 68 8.74 -14.04 27.03
C ASN A 68 9.21 -13.06 28.13
N GLN A 69 8.99 -11.75 28.00
CA GLN A 69 9.54 -10.71 28.87
C GLN A 69 8.68 -10.35 30.09
N GLN A 70 7.54 -11.00 30.33
CA GLN A 70 6.83 -10.84 31.60
C GLN A 70 7.20 -11.98 32.54
N PRO A 71 8.14 -11.75 33.48
CA PRO A 71 8.45 -12.77 34.47
C PRO A 71 7.18 -13.03 35.28
N SER A 72 6.86 -14.31 35.43
CA SER A 72 5.83 -14.79 36.33
C SER A 72 6.15 -14.34 37.75
N THR A 73 5.13 -14.28 38.60
CA THR A 73 5.32 -14.03 40.03
C THR A 73 6.25 -15.06 40.67
N VAL A 74 6.33 -16.27 40.10
CA VAL A 74 7.30 -17.29 40.51
C VAL A 74 8.73 -16.88 40.13
N GLU A 75 8.97 -16.43 38.90
CA GLU A 75 10.27 -15.99 38.41
C GLU A 75 10.78 -14.73 39.13
N ILE A 76 9.89 -13.74 39.32
CA ILE A 76 10.18 -12.52 40.09
C ILE A 76 10.65 -12.90 41.51
N LEU A 77 9.95 -13.85 42.15
CA LEU A 77 10.30 -14.28 43.50
C LEU A 77 11.53 -15.20 43.53
N SER A 78 11.84 -15.96 42.48
CA SER A 78 13.05 -16.78 42.44
C SER A 78 14.31 -15.93 42.32
N GLU A 79 14.28 -14.91 41.46
CA GLU A 79 15.42 -14.04 41.18
C GLU A 79 15.61 -12.91 42.21
N ALA A 80 14.58 -12.61 43.02
CA ALA A 80 14.67 -11.61 44.07
C ALA A 80 15.77 -11.93 45.10
N SER A 81 16.54 -10.91 45.47
CA SER A 81 17.50 -10.94 46.57
C SER A 81 16.82 -11.22 47.91
N ALA A 82 17.60 -11.58 48.94
CA ALA A 82 17.06 -11.85 50.28
C ALA A 82 16.31 -10.63 50.87
N LYS A 83 16.77 -9.41 50.55
CA LYS A 83 16.12 -8.17 50.98
C LYS A 83 14.81 -7.94 50.24
N GLU A 84 14.80 -8.10 48.92
CA GLU A 84 13.58 -7.97 48.11
C GLU A 84 12.54 -9.02 48.47
N LYS A 85 12.94 -10.26 48.78
CA LYS A 85 12.04 -11.31 49.29
C LYS A 85 11.38 -10.92 50.62
N ALA A 86 12.07 -10.17 51.47
CA ALA A 86 11.50 -9.62 52.70
C ALA A 86 10.57 -8.42 52.41
N ASP A 87 10.92 -7.58 51.43
CA ASP A 87 10.11 -6.44 51.00
C ASP A 87 8.80 -6.91 50.32
N TYR A 88 8.84 -7.93 49.48
CA TYR A 88 7.63 -8.55 48.91
C TYR A 88 6.69 -9.14 49.96
N LYS A 89 7.20 -9.48 51.15
CA LYS A 89 6.39 -9.97 52.29
C LYS A 89 5.87 -8.86 53.19
N SER A 90 6.62 -7.78 53.36
CA SER A 90 6.34 -6.76 54.39
C SER A 90 5.86 -5.42 53.83
N ASN A 91 6.23 -5.08 52.60
CA ASN A 91 5.95 -3.80 51.96
C ASN A 91 4.71 -3.88 51.06
N LYS A 92 3.73 -3.03 51.36
CA LYS A 92 2.44 -2.97 50.68
C LYS A 92 2.56 -2.61 49.18
N PHE A 93 3.55 -1.80 48.80
CA PHE A 93 3.81 -1.45 47.40
C PHE A 93 4.21 -2.69 46.59
N PHE A 94 5.18 -3.46 47.09
CA PHE A 94 5.67 -4.68 46.45
C PHE A 94 4.62 -5.80 46.44
N GLN A 95 3.82 -5.94 47.50
CA GLN A 95 2.67 -6.84 47.50
C GLN A 95 1.62 -6.47 46.44
N ASN A 96 1.39 -5.17 46.21
CA ASN A 96 0.46 -4.72 45.18
C ASN A 96 1.00 -5.01 43.76
N ILE A 97 2.31 -4.90 43.54
CA ILE A 97 2.95 -5.31 42.28
C ILE A 97 2.73 -6.81 42.02
N LEU A 98 3.00 -7.67 43.01
CA LEU A 98 2.77 -9.12 42.87
C LEU A 98 1.29 -9.46 42.60
N ARG A 99 0.35 -8.80 43.31
CA ARG A 99 -1.09 -9.02 43.08
C ARG A 99 -1.52 -8.56 41.69
N TYR A 100 -0.97 -7.45 41.19
CA TYR A 100 -1.24 -6.97 39.84
C TYR A 100 -0.72 -7.97 38.79
N GLN A 101 0.50 -8.48 38.98
CA GLN A 101 1.10 -9.49 38.10
C GLN A 101 0.30 -10.81 38.12
N GLN A 102 -0.11 -11.29 39.31
CA GLN A 102 -1.00 -12.47 39.43
C GLN A 102 -2.34 -12.26 38.74
N LYS A 103 -2.91 -11.04 38.79
CA LYS A 103 -4.14 -10.70 38.09
C LYS A 103 -3.95 -10.74 36.58
N LEU A 104 -2.81 -10.26 36.07
CA LEU A 104 -2.44 -10.35 34.66
C LEU A 104 -2.25 -11.81 34.21
N GLU A 105 -1.56 -12.64 35.00
CA GLU A 105 -1.38 -14.07 34.74
C GLU A 105 -2.72 -14.83 34.67
N GLN A 106 -3.62 -14.56 35.63
CA GLN A 106 -4.96 -15.15 35.65
C GLN A 106 -5.83 -14.69 34.47
N SER A 107 -5.59 -13.47 33.95
CA SER A 107 -6.28 -12.98 32.75
C SER A 107 -5.74 -13.64 31.47
N LYS A 108 -4.41 -13.81 31.35
CA LYS A 108 -3.74 -14.52 30.24
C LYS A 108 -4.17 -15.99 30.16
N ALA A 109 -4.26 -16.69 31.29
CA ALA A 109 -4.65 -18.11 31.31
C ALA A 109 -6.08 -18.38 30.78
N LYS A 110 -6.95 -17.36 30.73
CA LYS A 110 -8.32 -17.49 30.23
C LYS A 110 -8.44 -17.21 28.73
N THR A 111 -7.53 -16.44 28.14
CA THR A 111 -7.44 -16.23 26.69
C THR A 111 -6.49 -17.26 26.11
N LYS A 112 -7.02 -18.43 25.71
CA LYS A 112 -6.36 -19.24 24.68
C LYS A 112 -6.47 -18.45 23.38
N GLU A 113 -5.53 -17.54 23.15
CA GLU A 113 -5.33 -17.04 21.79
C GLU A 113 -5.01 -18.24 20.90
N PRO A 114 -5.57 -18.31 19.67
CA PRO A 114 -5.21 -19.37 18.75
C PRO A 114 -3.68 -19.38 18.60
N PRO A 115 -3.04 -20.56 18.45
CA PRO A 115 -1.62 -20.62 18.18
C PRO A 115 -1.34 -19.68 17.01
N VAL A 116 -0.38 -18.79 17.19
CA VAL A 116 0.10 -17.93 16.11
C VAL A 116 0.61 -18.89 15.04
N ASP A 117 -0.16 -19.11 13.97
CA ASP A 117 0.34 -19.77 12.75
C ASP A 117 1.71 -19.13 12.47
N SER A 118 2.77 -19.93 12.28
CA SER A 118 4.14 -19.38 12.13
C SER A 118 4.11 -18.21 11.15
N LEU A 119 4.58 -17.06 11.63
CA LEU A 119 4.55 -15.80 10.87
C LEU A 119 5.41 -15.91 9.60
N ASP A 120 6.39 -16.82 9.60
CA ASP A 120 7.20 -17.21 8.45
C ASP A 120 6.75 -18.60 7.95
N PHE A 121 6.03 -18.65 6.82
CA PHE A 121 5.60 -19.92 6.23
C PHE A 121 6.71 -20.64 5.45
N LEU A 122 7.93 -20.06 5.39
CA LEU A 122 9.13 -20.62 4.78
C LEU A 122 10.22 -20.95 5.80
N GLU A 123 9.96 -20.80 7.10
CA GLU A 123 10.93 -21.00 8.18
C GLU A 123 11.57 -22.40 8.15
N ASP A 124 10.76 -23.42 7.86
CA ASP A 124 11.15 -24.84 7.81
C ASP A 124 11.72 -25.29 6.45
N VAL A 125 11.87 -24.36 5.49
CA VAL A 125 12.25 -24.68 4.12
C VAL A 125 13.61 -24.09 3.77
N SER A 126 14.59 -24.96 3.51
CA SER A 126 15.91 -24.56 2.99
C SER A 126 15.99 -24.63 1.47
N GLU A 127 15.36 -25.65 0.87
CA GLU A 127 15.47 -25.94 -0.57
C GLU A 127 14.58 -25.02 -1.43
N PRO A 128 15.14 -24.30 -2.42
CA PRO A 128 14.40 -23.34 -3.24
C PRO A 128 13.18 -23.92 -3.95
N THR A 129 13.29 -25.11 -4.53
CA THR A 129 12.19 -25.77 -5.25
C THR A 129 11.02 -26.10 -4.31
N ALA A 130 11.30 -26.57 -3.10
CA ALA A 130 10.28 -26.82 -2.08
C ALA A 130 9.66 -25.50 -1.59
N GLY A 131 10.47 -24.45 -1.47
CA GLY A 131 10.03 -23.11 -1.10
C GLY A 131 9.10 -22.49 -2.14
N PHE A 132 9.43 -22.61 -3.43
CA PHE A 132 8.57 -22.18 -4.52
C PHE A 132 7.24 -22.95 -4.56
N ALA A 133 7.27 -24.27 -4.30
CA ALA A 133 6.05 -25.07 -4.19
C ALA A 133 5.17 -24.60 -3.02
N ARG A 134 5.76 -24.24 -1.88
CA ARG A 134 5.04 -23.65 -0.73
C ARG A 134 4.46 -22.28 -1.09
N ILE A 135 5.22 -21.40 -1.73
CA ILE A 135 4.74 -20.09 -2.22
C ILE A 135 3.55 -20.29 -3.15
N THR A 136 3.65 -21.22 -4.10
CA THR A 136 2.56 -21.56 -5.03
C THR A 136 1.32 -22.04 -4.28
N HIS A 137 1.50 -22.88 -3.26
CA HIS A 137 0.41 -23.36 -2.42
C HIS A 137 -0.27 -22.23 -1.63
N ILE A 138 0.50 -21.30 -1.04
CA ILE A 138 -0.01 -20.11 -0.35
C ILE A 138 -0.78 -19.22 -1.31
N CYS A 139 -0.19 -18.91 -2.48
CA CYS A 139 -0.84 -18.13 -3.52
C CYS A 139 -2.18 -18.74 -3.92
N ARG A 140 -2.28 -20.06 -4.10
CA ARG A 140 -3.56 -20.75 -4.43
C ARG A 140 -4.65 -20.64 -3.35
N GLN A 141 -4.30 -20.36 -2.09
CA GLN A 141 -5.28 -20.17 -1.02
C GLN A 141 -5.86 -18.75 -0.96
N LEU A 142 -5.20 -17.77 -1.58
CA LEU A 142 -5.70 -16.39 -1.66
C LEU A 142 -6.99 -16.33 -2.53
N PRO A 143 -7.81 -15.26 -2.44
CA PRO A 143 -9.00 -15.06 -3.27
C PRO A 143 -8.71 -15.14 -4.77
N ASP A 144 -9.64 -15.70 -5.53
CA ASP A 144 -9.48 -15.93 -6.98
C ASP A 144 -9.41 -14.64 -7.79
N GLU A 145 -10.03 -13.58 -7.26
CA GLU A 145 -10.07 -12.24 -7.84
C GLU A 145 -8.70 -11.55 -7.84
N TRP A 146 -7.80 -11.93 -6.91
CA TRP A 146 -6.54 -11.22 -6.72
C TRP A 146 -5.48 -11.60 -7.74
N CYS A 147 -4.91 -10.56 -8.36
CA CYS A 147 -3.56 -10.58 -8.90
C CYS A 147 -2.60 -10.06 -7.83
N VAL A 148 -1.45 -10.73 -7.69
CA VAL A 148 -0.40 -10.40 -6.72
C VAL A 148 0.87 -10.19 -7.50
N LEU A 149 1.31 -8.92 -7.56
CA LEU A 149 2.48 -8.46 -8.31
C LEU A 149 3.55 -8.03 -7.32
N GLN A 150 4.68 -8.72 -7.32
CA GLN A 150 5.81 -8.42 -6.46
C GLN A 150 6.86 -7.59 -7.22
N LEU A 151 7.32 -6.51 -6.60
CA LEU A 151 8.38 -5.64 -7.09
C LEU A 151 9.58 -5.77 -6.15
N CYS A 152 10.67 -6.33 -6.65
CA CYS A 152 11.91 -6.56 -5.90
C CYS A 152 13.07 -5.84 -6.57
N LYS A 153 13.86 -5.07 -5.81
CA LYS A 153 15.09 -4.46 -6.36
C LYS A 153 16.19 -5.51 -6.36
N SER A 154 17.06 -5.49 -7.38
CA SER A 154 18.20 -6.40 -7.44
C SER A 154 19.19 -6.14 -6.30
N PHE A 155 20.06 -7.12 -6.07
CA PHE A 155 21.17 -6.97 -5.14
C PHE A 155 22.09 -5.82 -5.54
N ASN A 156 22.56 -5.06 -4.55
CA ASN A 156 23.61 -4.07 -4.73
C ASN A 156 24.44 -3.98 -3.45
N ALA A 157 25.70 -4.42 -3.51
CA ALA A 157 26.59 -4.45 -2.36
C ALA A 157 26.76 -3.08 -1.68
N ALA A 158 26.67 -1.97 -2.43
CA ALA A 158 26.76 -0.62 -1.87
C ALA A 158 25.61 -0.29 -0.92
N THR A 159 24.46 -0.97 -1.04
CA THR A 159 23.27 -0.67 -0.24
C THR A 159 23.29 -1.27 1.17
N THR A 160 24.21 -2.22 1.44
CA THR A 160 24.29 -2.98 2.70
C THR A 160 24.49 -2.10 3.94
N TYR A 161 25.21 -0.99 3.80
CA TYR A 161 25.57 -0.09 4.91
C TYR A 161 25.23 1.37 4.60
N SER A 162 24.33 1.59 3.66
CA SER A 162 23.97 2.93 3.17
C SER A 162 22.76 3.52 3.89
N THR A 163 22.66 4.85 3.85
CA THR A 163 21.47 5.57 4.30
C THR A 163 20.29 5.35 3.36
N PHE A 164 19.05 5.65 3.81
CA PHE A 164 17.87 5.51 2.95
C PHE A 164 18.01 6.24 1.60
N CYS A 165 18.51 7.48 1.59
CA CYS A 165 18.66 8.26 0.36
C CYS A 165 19.67 7.63 -0.61
N GLU A 166 20.73 7.02 -0.10
CA GLU A 166 21.70 6.28 -0.89
C GLU A 166 21.12 4.97 -1.42
N ILE A 167 20.36 4.23 -0.60
CA ILE A 167 19.68 3.00 -1.01
C ILE A 167 18.63 3.27 -2.09
N ALA A 168 17.81 4.31 -1.88
CA ALA A 168 16.78 4.75 -2.81
C ALA A 168 17.40 5.19 -4.14
N GLY A 169 18.50 5.95 -4.08
CA GLY A 169 19.24 6.43 -5.25
C GLY A 169 20.13 5.41 -5.94
N ALA A 170 20.43 4.26 -5.30
CA ALA A 170 21.32 3.26 -5.84
C ALA A 170 20.74 2.62 -7.11
N ASN A 171 21.60 2.36 -8.10
CA ASN A 171 21.20 1.64 -9.31
C ASN A 171 20.91 0.16 -9.00
N GLY A 172 20.10 -0.47 -9.83
CA GLY A 172 19.77 -1.89 -9.75
C GLY A 172 18.71 -2.24 -10.79
N ASP A 173 18.49 -3.52 -10.99
CA ASP A 173 17.38 -3.99 -11.81
C ASP A 173 16.11 -4.10 -10.95
N ILE A 174 14.96 -4.19 -11.62
CA ILE A 174 13.69 -4.45 -10.95
C ILE A 174 13.15 -5.79 -11.43
N TYR A 175 13.00 -6.72 -10.50
CA TYR A 175 12.26 -7.96 -10.72
C TYR A 175 10.78 -7.72 -10.47
N VAL A 176 9.97 -8.06 -11.47
CA VAL A 176 8.52 -7.96 -11.45
C VAL A 176 7.97 -9.38 -11.48
N SER A 177 7.70 -9.92 -10.30
CA SER A 177 7.24 -11.29 -10.06
C SER A 177 5.73 -11.36 -9.96
N LEU A 178 5.09 -12.01 -10.92
CA LEU A 178 3.65 -12.24 -10.99
C LEU A 178 3.30 -13.50 -10.21
N LEU A 179 3.28 -13.37 -8.88
CA LEU A 179 2.97 -14.45 -7.95
C LEU A 179 1.55 -14.99 -8.13
N ARG A 180 0.62 -14.10 -8.49
CA ARG A 180 -0.69 -14.44 -9.06
C ARG A 180 -0.99 -13.51 -10.23
N HIS A 181 -1.30 -14.07 -11.38
CA HIS A 181 -1.61 -13.33 -12.60
C HIS A 181 -3.06 -13.55 -13.05
N CYS A 182 -3.48 -12.81 -14.09
CA CYS A 182 -4.83 -12.95 -14.65
C CYS A 182 -5.11 -14.34 -15.25
N ARG A 183 -4.07 -15.09 -15.63
CA ARG A 183 -4.16 -16.42 -16.25
C ARG A 183 -4.47 -17.55 -15.24
N SER A 184 -4.66 -18.78 -15.72
CA SER A 184 -4.97 -19.98 -14.91
C SER A 184 -3.93 -20.23 -13.82
N PRO A 185 -4.33 -20.54 -12.57
CA PRO A 185 -3.40 -20.90 -11.48
C PRO A 185 -2.64 -22.23 -11.71
N GLU A 186 -2.94 -22.93 -12.80
CA GLU A 186 -2.17 -24.08 -13.28
C GLU A 186 -0.84 -23.68 -13.92
N LEU A 187 -0.77 -22.49 -14.51
CA LEU A 187 0.50 -21.92 -14.96
C LEU A 187 1.24 -21.35 -13.74
N ALA A 188 2.53 -21.67 -13.65
CA ALA A 188 3.37 -21.23 -12.55
C ALA A 188 3.56 -19.70 -12.56
N ALA A 189 3.86 -19.15 -11.39
CA ALA A 189 4.28 -17.76 -11.27
C ALA A 189 5.49 -17.48 -12.17
N THR A 190 5.57 -16.25 -12.67
CA THR A 190 6.62 -15.79 -13.58
C THR A 190 7.22 -14.47 -13.10
N CYS A 191 8.43 -14.15 -13.54
CA CYS A 191 9.21 -13.00 -13.15
C CYS A 191 9.83 -12.34 -14.40
N LEU A 192 9.58 -11.05 -14.56
CA LEU A 192 10.28 -10.20 -15.52
C LEU A 192 11.46 -9.51 -14.83
N ARG A 193 12.61 -9.45 -15.49
CA ARG A 193 13.71 -8.58 -15.08
C ARG A 193 13.74 -7.34 -15.96
N LEU A 194 13.45 -6.19 -15.38
CA LEU A 194 13.59 -4.90 -16.04
C LEU A 194 15.01 -4.39 -15.79
N ASN A 195 15.72 -4.10 -16.88
CA ASN A 195 17.04 -3.49 -16.89
C ASN A 195 17.02 -2.38 -17.96
N SER A 196 17.41 -1.17 -17.58
CA SER A 196 17.49 -0.02 -18.48
C SER A 196 18.59 0.92 -18.03
N ASP A 197 19.33 1.49 -18.99
CA ASP A 197 20.34 2.52 -18.73
C ASP A 197 19.75 3.75 -18.00
N ALA A 198 18.45 3.99 -18.16
CA ALA A 198 17.75 5.08 -17.48
C ALA A 198 17.52 4.84 -15.98
N MET A 199 17.60 3.58 -15.49
CA MET A 199 17.28 3.22 -14.10
C MET A 199 18.12 3.97 -13.08
N ALA A 200 19.44 4.12 -13.33
CA ALA A 200 20.33 4.84 -12.44
C ALA A 200 19.87 6.29 -12.23
N SER A 201 19.49 6.97 -13.31
CA SER A 201 19.00 8.34 -13.26
C SER A 201 17.62 8.43 -12.60
N LEU A 202 16.76 7.44 -12.84
CA LEU A 202 15.41 7.34 -12.29
C LEU A 202 15.45 7.20 -10.77
N PHE A 203 16.23 6.24 -10.26
CA PHE A 203 16.42 6.02 -8.83
C PHE A 203 17.01 7.25 -8.14
N LYS A 204 18.03 7.88 -8.73
CA LYS A 204 18.60 9.11 -8.18
C LYS A 204 17.58 10.26 -8.12
N ALA A 205 16.71 10.38 -9.12
CA ALA A 205 15.67 11.40 -9.12
C ALA A 205 14.62 11.13 -8.02
N TYR A 206 14.15 9.89 -7.91
CA TYR A 206 13.23 9.46 -6.85
C TYR A 206 13.82 9.57 -5.44
N GLY A 207 15.09 9.20 -5.25
CA GLY A 207 15.81 9.32 -3.97
C GLY A 207 16.03 10.76 -3.49
N THR A 208 15.76 11.77 -4.33
CA THR A 208 15.80 13.19 -3.95
C THR A 208 14.44 13.87 -4.00
N LEU A 209 13.37 13.15 -4.32
CA LEU A 209 12.03 13.69 -4.57
C LEU A 209 11.48 14.45 -3.37
N VAL A 210 11.52 13.83 -2.18
CA VAL A 210 10.92 14.38 -0.98
C VAL A 210 11.69 15.60 -0.48
N GLU A 211 13.02 15.53 -0.50
CA GLU A 211 13.91 16.62 -0.11
C GLU A 211 13.77 17.81 -1.05
N ARG A 212 13.58 17.57 -2.35
CA ARG A 212 13.24 18.62 -3.32
C ARG A 212 11.91 19.28 -2.96
N PHE A 213 10.88 18.49 -2.67
CA PHE A 213 9.58 19.04 -2.30
C PHE A 213 9.64 19.85 -1.01
N ARG A 214 10.28 19.31 0.03
CA ARG A 214 10.49 19.98 1.32
C ARG A 214 11.15 21.35 1.13
N ARG A 215 12.20 21.45 0.30
CA ARG A 215 12.86 22.73 -0.01
C ARG A 215 11.88 23.75 -0.59
N VAL A 216 10.95 23.34 -1.45
CA VAL A 216 9.93 24.21 -2.02
C VAL A 216 8.91 24.68 -0.97
N VAL A 217 8.50 23.80 -0.05
CA VAL A 217 7.43 24.09 0.93
C VAL A 217 7.92 24.60 2.29
N THR A 218 9.20 24.93 2.42
CA THR A 218 9.79 25.45 3.68
C THR A 218 9.22 26.80 4.13
N VAL A 219 8.69 27.60 3.22
CA VAL A 219 8.19 28.95 3.50
C VAL A 219 6.71 29.04 3.18
N ASP A 220 5.88 29.40 4.18
CA ASP A 220 4.47 29.66 3.96
C ASP A 220 4.30 31.01 3.22
N PRO A 221 3.81 31.01 1.97
CA PRO A 221 3.63 32.24 1.18
C PRO A 221 2.64 33.22 1.82
N LEU A 222 1.77 32.79 2.74
CA LEU A 222 0.87 33.69 3.46
C LEU A 222 1.60 34.50 4.53
N THR A 223 2.70 33.99 5.07
CA THR A 223 3.52 34.69 6.07
C THR A 223 4.49 35.71 5.47
N VAL A 224 4.79 35.57 4.17
CA VAL A 224 5.74 36.45 3.48
C VAL A 224 5.01 37.67 2.88
N LYS A 225 5.40 38.88 3.28
CA LYS A 225 4.79 40.12 2.77
C LYS A 225 5.27 40.52 1.37
N ALA A 226 6.49 40.16 0.99
CA ALA A 226 7.08 40.54 -0.29
C ALA A 226 6.44 39.79 -1.47
N GLN A 227 5.91 40.53 -2.45
CA GLN A 227 5.26 39.96 -3.63
C GLN A 227 6.22 39.09 -4.47
N GLU A 228 7.48 39.48 -4.57
CA GLU A 228 8.52 38.73 -5.28
C GLU A 228 8.76 37.36 -4.67
N ALA A 229 8.77 37.26 -3.34
CA ALA A 229 8.97 36.00 -2.64
C ALA A 229 7.76 35.06 -2.81
N LYS A 230 6.52 35.58 -2.84
CA LYS A 230 5.34 34.80 -3.20
C LYS A 230 5.40 34.31 -4.65
N ALA A 231 5.82 35.17 -5.58
CA ALA A 231 5.99 34.78 -6.99
C ALA A 231 7.06 33.70 -7.16
N LYS A 232 8.18 33.81 -6.42
CA LYS A 232 9.24 32.79 -6.38
C LYS A 232 8.73 31.45 -5.85
N TYR A 233 7.98 31.44 -4.74
CA TYR A 233 7.39 30.22 -4.19
C TYR A 233 6.54 29.48 -5.25
N TRP A 234 5.60 30.17 -5.88
CA TRP A 234 4.75 29.54 -6.91
C TRP A 234 5.54 29.10 -8.15
N LYS A 235 6.58 29.84 -8.52
CA LYS A 235 7.51 29.42 -9.59
C LYS A 235 8.21 28.11 -9.23
N GLU A 236 8.67 27.94 -7.99
CA GLU A 236 9.33 26.73 -7.50
C GLU A 236 8.36 25.54 -7.39
N VAL A 237 7.13 25.77 -6.93
CA VAL A 237 6.06 24.76 -6.93
C VAL A 237 5.77 24.27 -8.35
N ASN A 238 5.63 25.18 -9.31
CA ASN A 238 5.40 24.81 -10.71
C ASN A 238 6.61 24.07 -11.31
N ALA A 239 7.84 24.48 -10.97
CA ALA A 239 9.03 23.77 -11.42
C ALA A 239 9.11 22.35 -10.84
N PHE A 240 8.71 22.17 -9.57
CA PHE A 240 8.61 20.85 -8.96
C PHE A 240 7.53 19.99 -9.63
N GLU A 241 6.37 20.57 -9.96
CA GLU A 241 5.30 19.89 -10.69
C GLU A 241 5.80 19.34 -12.02
N GLU A 242 6.51 20.14 -12.82
CA GLU A 242 7.08 19.70 -14.09
C GLU A 242 8.16 18.62 -13.91
N PHE A 243 9.01 18.75 -12.88
CA PHE A 243 9.95 17.70 -12.51
C PHE A 243 9.25 16.37 -12.21
N LEU A 244 8.17 16.40 -11.43
CA LEU A 244 7.42 15.20 -11.05
C LEU A 244 6.67 14.58 -12.23
N LYS A 245 6.09 15.40 -13.13
CA LYS A 245 5.51 14.90 -14.39
C LYS A 245 6.55 14.16 -15.23
N LYS A 246 7.73 14.75 -15.40
CA LYS A 246 8.84 14.10 -16.10
C LYS A 246 9.25 12.80 -15.40
N LEU A 247 9.36 12.81 -14.07
CA LEU A 247 9.76 11.64 -13.28
C LEU A 247 8.78 10.46 -13.43
N ILE A 248 7.47 10.73 -13.47
CA ILE A 248 6.44 9.71 -13.72
C ILE A 248 6.50 9.22 -15.17
N ALA A 249 6.75 10.10 -16.14
CA ALA A 249 6.94 9.70 -17.53
C ALA A 249 8.19 8.82 -17.72
N ASP A 250 9.30 9.16 -17.06
CA ASP A 250 10.54 8.37 -17.05
C ASP A 250 10.29 6.97 -16.44
N LEU A 251 9.52 6.90 -15.33
CA LEU A 251 9.08 5.63 -14.74
C LEU A 251 8.26 4.79 -15.74
N GLY A 252 7.29 5.41 -16.42
CA GLY A 252 6.50 4.75 -17.47
C GLY A 252 7.35 4.26 -18.64
N SER A 253 8.40 5.00 -19.01
CA SER A 253 9.33 4.61 -20.06
C SER A 253 10.17 3.38 -19.68
N VAL A 254 10.66 3.31 -18.43
CA VAL A 254 11.43 2.16 -17.93
C VAL A 254 10.59 0.88 -17.89
N PHE A 255 9.28 1.02 -17.65
CA PHE A 255 8.36 -0.11 -17.63
C PHE A 255 7.71 -0.40 -18.98
N SER A 256 7.98 0.40 -20.03
CA SER A 256 7.43 0.12 -21.36
C SER A 256 8.11 -1.12 -21.97
N PRO A 257 7.35 -2.09 -22.49
CA PRO A 257 5.91 -2.09 -22.77
C PRO A 257 5.07 -2.87 -21.74
N TYR A 258 5.61 -3.18 -20.55
CA TYR A 258 5.03 -4.06 -19.52
C TYR A 258 4.06 -3.39 -18.55
N SER A 259 3.66 -2.12 -18.73
CA SER A 259 2.73 -1.44 -17.83
C SER A 259 1.39 -2.18 -17.62
N TYR A 260 0.96 -3.00 -18.60
CA TYR A 260 -0.24 -3.82 -18.51
C TYR A 260 -0.23 -4.86 -17.37
N VAL A 261 0.93 -5.25 -16.84
CA VAL A 261 1.01 -6.19 -15.71
C VAL A 261 0.48 -5.60 -14.41
N PHE A 262 0.34 -4.27 -14.36
CA PHE A 262 -0.29 -3.56 -13.25
C PHE A 262 -1.82 -3.63 -13.31
N LEU A 263 -2.44 -4.24 -14.32
CA LEU A 263 -3.89 -4.35 -14.42
C LEU A 263 -4.40 -5.67 -13.82
N GLY A 264 -5.49 -5.59 -13.05
CA GLY A 264 -6.14 -6.74 -12.44
C GLY A 264 -7.09 -7.49 -13.37
N LYS A 265 -7.63 -8.61 -12.89
CA LYS A 265 -8.68 -9.39 -13.59
C LYS A 265 -9.92 -8.53 -13.83
N ARG A 266 -10.58 -8.71 -14.97
CA ARG A 266 -11.87 -8.04 -15.24
C ARG A 266 -12.97 -8.60 -14.35
N TYR A 267 -13.94 -7.76 -14.01
CA TYR A 267 -15.15 -8.20 -13.31
C TYR A 267 -15.89 -9.26 -14.13
N PRO A 268 -16.38 -10.35 -13.51
CA PRO A 268 -17.03 -11.43 -14.22
C PRO A 268 -18.42 -11.01 -14.69
N SER A 269 -18.67 -11.22 -15.97
CA SER A 269 -20.01 -11.34 -16.57
C SER A 269 -19.99 -12.52 -17.53
N ALA A 270 -21.16 -13.01 -17.96
CA ALA A 270 -21.22 -14.09 -18.94
C ALA A 270 -20.44 -13.73 -20.23
N ALA A 271 -20.57 -12.48 -20.68
CA ALA A 271 -19.89 -11.98 -21.87
C ALA A 271 -18.37 -11.81 -21.65
N VAL A 272 -17.95 -11.29 -20.48
CA VAL A 272 -16.53 -11.19 -20.12
C VAL A 272 -15.90 -12.58 -20.03
N GLN A 273 -16.56 -13.55 -19.39
CA GLN A 273 -16.05 -14.92 -19.28
C GLN A 273 -15.88 -15.58 -20.65
N GLN A 274 -16.87 -15.42 -21.54
CA GLN A 274 -16.79 -15.91 -22.91
C GLN A 274 -15.63 -15.27 -23.68
N GLN A 275 -15.47 -13.94 -23.58
CA GLN A 275 -14.39 -13.22 -24.25
C GLN A 275 -13.03 -13.59 -23.69
N THR A 276 -12.88 -13.69 -22.37
CA THR A 276 -11.65 -14.15 -21.71
C THR A 276 -11.26 -15.54 -22.19
N LYS A 277 -12.21 -16.47 -22.28
CA LYS A 277 -11.97 -17.82 -22.83
C LYS A 277 -11.51 -17.76 -24.29
N ALA A 278 -12.14 -16.94 -25.12
CA ALA A 278 -11.77 -16.78 -26.53
C ALA A 278 -10.37 -16.15 -26.71
N VAL A 279 -10.01 -15.17 -25.89
CA VAL A 279 -8.66 -14.57 -25.88
C VAL A 279 -7.62 -15.61 -25.49
N TYR A 280 -7.89 -16.35 -24.42
CA TYR A 280 -6.98 -17.39 -23.94
C TYR A 280 -6.82 -18.56 -24.89
N GLY A 281 -7.89 -18.99 -25.58
CA GLY A 281 -7.80 -19.99 -26.64
C GLY A 281 -6.87 -19.54 -27.78
N ARG A 282 -7.01 -18.29 -28.25
CA ARG A 282 -6.13 -17.71 -29.28
C ARG A 282 -4.67 -17.69 -28.84
N VAL A 283 -4.40 -17.32 -27.59
CA VAL A 283 -3.03 -17.32 -27.03
C VAL A 283 -2.48 -18.74 -26.91
N ASP A 284 -3.28 -19.71 -26.46
CA ASP A 284 -2.84 -21.10 -26.34
C ASP A 284 -2.52 -21.72 -27.70
N GLU A 285 -3.39 -21.53 -28.70
CA GLU A 285 -3.17 -21.96 -30.08
C GLU A 285 -1.86 -21.40 -30.64
N PHE A 286 -1.65 -20.09 -30.47
CA PHE A 286 -0.43 -19.42 -30.90
C PHE A 286 0.82 -19.98 -30.19
N CYS A 287 0.77 -20.10 -28.86
CA CYS A 287 1.90 -20.58 -28.08
C CYS A 287 2.24 -22.05 -28.38
N VAL A 288 1.23 -22.89 -28.67
CA VAL A 288 1.46 -24.29 -29.08
C VAL A 288 2.08 -24.34 -30.48
N GLN A 289 1.53 -23.58 -31.43
CA GLN A 289 2.02 -23.54 -32.80
C GLN A 289 3.49 -23.09 -32.90
N HIS A 290 3.88 -22.11 -32.08
CA HIS A 290 5.22 -21.52 -32.10
C HIS A 290 6.13 -22.04 -30.98
N SER A 291 5.72 -23.06 -30.23
CA SER A 291 6.49 -23.65 -29.12
C SER A 291 6.94 -22.64 -28.06
N TRP A 292 6.09 -21.65 -27.75
CA TRP A 292 6.37 -20.65 -26.72
C TRP A 292 6.28 -21.24 -25.31
N SER A 293 7.18 -20.78 -24.44
CA SER A 293 7.27 -21.16 -23.04
C SER A 293 6.03 -20.75 -22.24
N ASN A 294 5.82 -21.36 -21.06
CA ASN A 294 4.77 -20.94 -20.12
C ASN A 294 4.98 -19.48 -19.66
N HIS A 295 6.24 -19.05 -19.50
CA HIS A 295 6.61 -17.66 -19.22
C HIS A 295 6.01 -16.70 -20.27
N GLN A 296 6.35 -16.91 -21.55
CA GLN A 296 5.82 -16.09 -22.65
C GLN A 296 4.29 -16.17 -22.74
N ARG A 297 3.71 -17.36 -22.52
CA ARG A 297 2.26 -17.58 -22.54
C ARG A 297 1.53 -16.75 -21.48
N VAL A 298 2.07 -16.66 -20.25
CA VAL A 298 1.48 -15.86 -19.17
C VAL A 298 1.52 -14.36 -19.50
N LEU A 299 2.66 -13.87 -20.02
CA LEU A 299 2.83 -12.47 -20.41
C LEU A 299 1.89 -12.08 -21.56
N LEU A 300 1.89 -12.87 -22.63
CA LEU A 300 1.01 -12.65 -23.78
C LEU A 300 -0.47 -12.72 -23.38
N SER A 301 -0.83 -13.65 -22.48
CA SER A 301 -2.20 -13.75 -21.97
C SER A 301 -2.68 -12.48 -21.26
N GLN A 302 -1.82 -11.85 -20.47
CA GLN A 302 -2.15 -10.60 -19.77
C GLN A 302 -2.20 -9.41 -20.73
N ALA A 303 -1.23 -9.33 -21.65
CA ALA A 303 -1.23 -8.31 -22.69
C ALA A 303 -2.51 -8.40 -23.54
N ALA A 304 -2.93 -9.60 -23.93
CA ALA A 304 -4.14 -9.83 -24.72
C ALA A 304 -5.44 -9.54 -23.93
N LEU A 305 -5.49 -9.86 -22.63
CA LEU A 305 -6.62 -9.53 -21.75
C LEU A 305 -6.81 -8.01 -21.60
N HIS A 306 -5.71 -7.26 -21.67
CA HIS A 306 -5.65 -5.82 -21.45
C HIS A 306 -5.28 -5.03 -22.71
N ALA A 307 -5.39 -5.65 -23.88
CA ALA A 307 -4.89 -5.08 -25.12
C ALA A 307 -5.52 -3.71 -25.45
N ASN A 308 -6.78 -3.49 -25.07
CA ASN A 308 -7.45 -2.19 -25.27
C ASN A 308 -6.92 -1.04 -24.38
N ARG A 309 -5.98 -1.31 -23.47
CA ARG A 309 -5.26 -0.32 -22.66
C ARG A 309 -3.81 -0.16 -23.09
N LEU A 310 -3.34 -0.94 -24.07
CA LEU A 310 -2.00 -0.83 -24.62
C LEU A 310 -1.99 0.12 -25.84
N PRO A 311 -1.15 1.17 -25.85
CA PRO A 311 -0.91 1.96 -27.05
C PRO A 311 -0.31 1.10 -28.18
N ARG A 312 -0.57 1.49 -29.44
CA ARG A 312 -0.10 0.73 -30.62
C ARG A 312 1.41 0.56 -30.65
N ASP A 313 2.17 1.59 -30.24
CA ASP A 313 3.63 1.53 -30.23
C ASP A 313 4.14 0.56 -29.15
N GLN A 314 3.49 0.50 -27.99
CA GLN A 314 3.80 -0.48 -26.95
C GLN A 314 3.43 -1.91 -27.37
N MET A 315 2.33 -2.11 -28.10
CA MET A 315 2.00 -3.42 -28.67
C MET A 315 3.09 -3.90 -29.62
N LYS A 316 3.60 -3.02 -30.50
CA LYS A 316 4.69 -3.36 -31.42
C LYS A 316 5.96 -3.72 -30.65
N GLN A 317 6.37 -2.86 -29.71
CA GLN A 317 7.54 -3.08 -28.86
C GLN A 317 7.43 -4.44 -28.14
N LEU A 318 6.30 -4.70 -27.48
CA LEU A 318 6.04 -5.95 -26.77
C LEU A 318 6.12 -7.17 -27.69
N SER A 319 5.61 -7.04 -28.91
CA SER A 319 5.61 -8.14 -29.88
C SER A 319 7.03 -8.53 -30.28
N TYR A 320 7.92 -7.56 -30.45
CA TYR A 320 9.35 -7.82 -30.67
C TYR A 320 10.03 -8.42 -29.44
N GLU A 321 9.77 -7.88 -28.25
CA GLU A 321 10.41 -8.36 -27.02
C GLU A 321 10.00 -9.79 -26.66
N LEU A 322 8.71 -10.14 -26.78
CA LEU A 322 8.23 -11.50 -26.49
C LEU A 322 8.71 -12.54 -27.52
N SER A 323 8.84 -12.13 -28.79
CA SER A 323 9.29 -13.03 -29.88
C SER A 323 10.81 -13.17 -29.94
N GLY A 324 11.56 -12.14 -29.54
CA GLY A 324 13.02 -12.11 -29.56
C GLY A 324 13.69 -13.08 -28.57
N ASN A 325 12.96 -13.54 -27.55
CA ASN A 325 13.44 -14.54 -26.59
C ASN A 325 13.34 -15.99 -27.10
N SER A 326 12.79 -16.22 -28.29
CA SER A 326 12.76 -17.53 -28.92
C SER A 326 14.15 -17.85 -29.50
N GLN A 327 14.85 -18.87 -28.95
CA GLN A 327 16.17 -19.31 -29.41
C GLN A 327 16.21 -19.85 -30.87
N ASN A 328 15.09 -19.81 -31.60
CA ASN A 328 14.97 -20.37 -32.93
C ASN A 328 14.94 -19.28 -34.03
N ASN A 329 16.01 -19.21 -34.82
CA ASN A 329 16.13 -18.55 -36.13
C ASN A 329 15.58 -17.11 -36.28
N ASN A 330 16.50 -16.14 -36.42
CA ASN A 330 16.22 -14.70 -36.58
C ASN A 330 15.16 -14.33 -37.64
N ASN A 331 14.95 -15.12 -38.70
CA ASN A 331 13.95 -14.84 -39.74
C ASN A 331 12.50 -15.17 -39.31
N ASN A 332 12.30 -16.08 -38.35
CA ASN A 332 10.97 -16.39 -37.83
C ASN A 332 10.47 -15.31 -36.85
N ASN A 333 11.39 -14.66 -36.15
CA ASN A 333 11.07 -13.73 -35.06
C ASN A 333 10.32 -12.47 -35.52
N GLU A 334 10.60 -11.93 -36.72
CA GLU A 334 9.85 -10.77 -37.25
C GLU A 334 8.43 -11.14 -37.67
N THR A 335 8.26 -12.31 -38.29
CA THR A 335 6.93 -12.80 -38.68
C THR A 335 6.09 -13.11 -37.43
N GLU A 336 6.68 -13.76 -36.43
CA GLU A 336 6.03 -14.01 -35.14
C GLU A 336 5.64 -12.71 -34.44
N ALA A 337 6.52 -11.70 -34.41
CA ALA A 337 6.21 -10.40 -33.83
C ALA A 337 5.02 -9.72 -34.55
N LEU A 338 4.93 -9.81 -35.88
CA LEU A 338 3.78 -9.30 -36.62
C LEU A 338 2.48 -10.04 -36.26
N LEU A 339 2.54 -11.37 -36.10
CA LEU A 339 1.37 -12.17 -35.69
C LEU A 339 0.92 -11.83 -34.27
N VAL A 340 1.85 -11.64 -33.34
CA VAL A 340 1.56 -11.20 -31.96
C VAL A 340 0.91 -9.82 -31.98
N TYR A 341 1.44 -8.88 -32.76
CA TYR A 341 0.87 -7.55 -32.88
C TYR A 341 -0.57 -7.58 -33.41
N GLU A 342 -0.84 -8.36 -34.47
CA GLU A 342 -2.20 -8.49 -35.02
C GLU A 342 -3.15 -9.22 -34.05
N LEU A 343 -2.67 -10.21 -33.30
CA LEU A 343 -3.44 -10.86 -32.21
C LEU A 343 -3.83 -9.83 -31.14
N LEU A 344 -2.89 -9.04 -30.65
CA LEU A 344 -3.13 -8.01 -29.63
C LEU A 344 -4.12 -6.95 -30.15
N LYS A 345 -3.94 -6.48 -31.38
CA LYS A 345 -4.83 -5.51 -32.02
C LYS A 345 -6.25 -6.04 -32.21
N SER A 346 -6.40 -7.32 -32.59
CA SER A 346 -7.70 -7.99 -32.64
C SER A 346 -8.34 -8.06 -31.25
N CYS A 347 -7.61 -8.54 -30.24
CA CYS A 347 -8.11 -8.60 -28.86
C CYS A 347 -8.51 -7.22 -28.32
N ALA A 348 -7.73 -6.17 -28.64
CA ALA A 348 -8.05 -4.80 -28.24
C ALA A 348 -9.39 -4.34 -28.82
N SER A 349 -9.63 -4.63 -30.09
CA SER A 349 -10.88 -4.28 -30.78
C SER A 349 -12.08 -4.99 -30.15
N ASP A 350 -11.94 -6.30 -29.87
CA ASP A 350 -13.00 -7.08 -29.24
C ASP A 350 -13.34 -6.54 -27.84
N TRP A 351 -12.32 -6.24 -27.02
CA TRP A 351 -12.51 -5.67 -25.68
C TRP A 351 -13.15 -4.29 -25.73
N GLN A 352 -12.78 -3.44 -26.70
CA GLN A 352 -13.42 -2.12 -26.87
C GLN A 352 -14.90 -2.25 -27.21
N GLN A 353 -15.26 -3.16 -28.12
CA GLN A 353 -16.65 -3.39 -28.47
C GLN A 353 -17.46 -3.95 -27.29
N LEU A 354 -16.86 -4.83 -26.49
CA LEU A 354 -17.51 -5.37 -25.29
C LEU A 354 -17.73 -4.28 -24.24
N GLU A 355 -16.73 -3.46 -23.94
CA GLU A 355 -16.84 -2.37 -22.96
C GLU A 355 -17.90 -1.32 -23.37
N GLN A 356 -18.09 -1.10 -24.67
CA GLN A 356 -19.15 -0.22 -25.19
C GLN A 356 -20.56 -0.80 -24.97
N ARG A 357 -20.72 -2.12 -25.06
CA ARG A 357 -22.01 -2.80 -24.85
C ARG A 357 -22.30 -3.02 -23.37
N GLU A 358 -21.27 -3.33 -22.59
CA GLU A 358 -21.36 -3.63 -21.17
C GLU A 358 -20.27 -2.86 -20.40
N PRO A 359 -20.58 -1.65 -19.86
CA PRO A 359 -19.59 -0.81 -19.17
C PRO A 359 -18.92 -1.48 -17.97
N LEU A 360 -19.60 -2.46 -17.32
CA LEU A 360 -19.03 -3.23 -16.21
C LEU A 360 -17.82 -4.06 -16.65
N ALA A 361 -17.73 -4.46 -17.92
CA ALA A 361 -16.58 -5.18 -18.48
C ALA A 361 -15.27 -4.35 -18.43
N ALA A 362 -15.38 -3.02 -18.31
CA ALA A 362 -14.22 -2.14 -18.15
C ALA A 362 -13.68 -2.14 -16.71
N LYS A 363 -14.47 -2.58 -15.72
CA LYS A 363 -14.06 -2.67 -14.31
C LYS A 363 -13.16 -3.90 -14.09
N ARG A 364 -12.26 -3.76 -13.11
CA ARG A 364 -11.26 -4.77 -12.75
C ARG A 364 -11.22 -4.93 -11.24
N PHE A 365 -10.92 -6.14 -10.80
CA PHE A 365 -10.58 -6.39 -9.41
C PHE A 365 -9.26 -5.71 -9.05
N PRO A 366 -9.05 -5.43 -7.75
CA PRO A 366 -7.82 -4.80 -7.29
C PRO A 366 -6.60 -5.67 -7.57
N ILE A 367 -5.47 -5.02 -7.86
CA ILE A 367 -4.16 -5.66 -7.86
C ILE A 367 -3.47 -5.39 -6.52
N ILE A 368 -2.84 -6.42 -5.96
CA ILE A 368 -2.06 -6.29 -4.74
C ILE A 368 -0.58 -6.20 -5.12
N LEU A 369 0.03 -5.06 -4.81
CA LEU A 369 1.44 -4.79 -5.05
C LEU A 369 2.23 -5.20 -3.80
N VAL A 370 3.04 -6.25 -3.92
CA VAL A 370 4.01 -6.63 -2.89
C VAL A 370 5.31 -5.87 -3.17
N VAL A 371 5.55 -4.77 -2.46
CA VAL A 371 6.59 -3.79 -2.81
C VAL A 371 7.77 -3.88 -1.84
N ASP A 372 8.96 -4.13 -2.37
CA ASP A 372 10.21 -4.01 -1.63
C ASP A 372 10.33 -2.60 -1.04
N GLU A 373 10.72 -2.51 0.23
CA GLU A 373 10.96 -1.26 0.96
C GLU A 373 11.94 -0.32 0.24
N ARG A 374 12.86 -0.85 -0.60
CA ARG A 374 13.79 -0.07 -1.44
C ARG A 374 13.11 0.61 -2.63
N LEU A 375 11.92 0.18 -2.98
CA LEU A 375 11.10 0.61 -4.12
C LEU A 375 9.83 1.32 -3.68
N ASP A 376 9.51 1.34 -2.38
CA ASP A 376 8.24 1.83 -1.85
C ASP A 376 8.03 3.34 -2.05
N HIS A 377 9.08 4.14 -2.17
CA HIS A 377 8.96 5.59 -2.41
C HIS A 377 8.55 5.96 -3.86
N MET A 378 8.46 4.97 -4.77
CA MET A 378 8.09 5.20 -6.17
C MET A 378 6.57 5.23 -6.37
N HIS A 379 6.10 5.94 -7.40
CA HIS A 379 4.68 6.13 -7.69
C HIS A 379 4.09 5.02 -8.57
N TRP A 380 4.09 3.77 -8.09
CA TRP A 380 3.63 2.59 -8.84
C TRP A 380 2.22 2.72 -9.40
N GLU A 381 1.32 3.35 -8.65
CA GLU A 381 -0.08 3.56 -9.03
C GLU A 381 -0.23 4.42 -10.29
N GLN A 382 0.78 5.25 -10.61
CA GLN A 382 0.77 6.09 -11.81
C GLN A 382 1.04 5.29 -13.09
N LEU A 383 1.55 4.05 -13.00
CA LEU A 383 1.71 3.18 -14.18
C LEU A 383 0.34 2.71 -14.74
N ALA A 384 -0.69 2.66 -13.88
CA ALA A 384 -2.05 2.35 -14.25
C ALA A 384 -3.04 3.10 -13.34
N SER A 385 -3.13 4.43 -13.46
CA SER A 385 -3.87 5.30 -12.52
C SER A 385 -5.37 5.00 -12.37
N MET A 386 -5.97 4.29 -13.33
CA MET A 386 -7.36 3.86 -13.30
C MET A 386 -7.59 2.53 -12.56
N GLN A 387 -6.51 1.81 -12.23
CA GLN A 387 -6.58 0.50 -11.60
C GLN A 387 -6.72 0.66 -10.08
N GLU A 388 -7.62 -0.12 -9.50
CA GLU A 388 -7.67 -0.28 -8.05
C GLU A 388 -6.45 -1.06 -7.57
N CYS A 389 -5.68 -0.51 -6.64
CA CYS A 389 -4.50 -1.17 -6.12
C CYS A 389 -4.34 -0.97 -4.61
N THR A 390 -3.70 -1.94 -3.98
CA THR A 390 -3.15 -1.80 -2.63
C THR A 390 -1.68 -2.20 -2.61
N ARG A 391 -0.93 -1.68 -1.64
CA ARG A 391 0.44 -2.09 -1.37
C ARG A 391 0.52 -2.97 -0.14
N ILE A 392 1.49 -3.86 -0.11
CA ILE A 392 1.88 -4.60 1.07
C ILE A 392 3.38 -4.89 1.01
N LYS A 393 4.03 -4.98 2.17
CA LYS A 393 5.48 -5.13 2.25
C LYS A 393 5.96 -6.48 1.73
N SER A 394 5.26 -7.55 2.09
CA SER A 394 5.67 -8.93 1.81
C SER A 394 4.47 -9.84 1.58
N LEU A 395 4.70 -10.98 0.90
CA LEU A 395 3.69 -12.03 0.75
C LEU A 395 3.26 -12.61 2.10
N HIS A 396 4.18 -12.65 3.08
CA HIS A 396 3.91 -13.09 4.46
C HIS A 396 2.91 -12.19 5.16
N SER A 397 3.13 -10.87 5.09
CA SER A 397 2.19 -9.87 5.60
C SER A 397 0.81 -10.01 4.93
N LEU A 398 0.76 -10.19 3.60
CA LEU A 398 -0.51 -10.41 2.88
C LEU A 398 -1.21 -11.68 3.36
N TRP A 399 -0.46 -12.76 3.50
CA TRP A 399 -0.99 -14.05 3.91
C TRP A 399 -1.61 -13.98 5.31
N ARG A 400 -0.90 -13.33 6.24
CA ARG A 400 -1.35 -13.12 7.62
C ARG A 400 -2.64 -12.30 7.69
N LEU A 401 -2.70 -11.17 6.97
CA LEU A 401 -3.92 -10.36 6.90
C LEU A 401 -5.09 -11.14 6.29
N PHE A 402 -4.84 -11.86 5.19
CA PHE A 402 -5.87 -12.71 4.57
C PHE A 402 -6.38 -13.76 5.57
N LYS A 403 -5.51 -14.50 6.27
CA LYS A 403 -5.93 -15.52 7.24
C LYS A 403 -6.76 -14.92 8.36
N CYS A 404 -6.33 -13.77 8.90
CA CYS A 404 -7.04 -13.05 9.96
C CYS A 404 -8.44 -12.61 9.52
N HIS A 405 -8.58 -12.10 8.30
CA HIS A 405 -9.81 -11.48 7.80
C HIS A 405 -10.58 -12.33 6.79
N LYS A 406 -10.23 -13.60 6.60
CA LYS A 406 -10.80 -14.47 5.56
C LYS A 406 -12.32 -14.46 5.52
N ASN A 407 -12.96 -14.49 6.68
CA ASN A 407 -14.43 -14.52 6.82
C ASN A 407 -15.11 -13.19 6.42
N GLN A 408 -14.34 -12.10 6.36
CA GLN A 408 -14.81 -10.76 5.97
C GLN A 408 -14.48 -10.45 4.51
N ILE A 409 -13.70 -11.29 3.82
CA ILE A 409 -13.34 -11.10 2.43
C ILE A 409 -14.44 -11.68 1.53
N GLN A 410 -15.02 -10.84 0.68
CA GLN A 410 -16.06 -11.20 -0.28
C GLN A 410 -15.70 -10.61 -1.64
N CYS A 411 -15.75 -11.42 -2.71
CA CYS A 411 -15.45 -11.01 -4.08
C CYS A 411 -14.13 -10.21 -4.21
N GLY A 412 -13.08 -10.64 -3.52
CA GLY A 412 -11.77 -9.98 -3.53
C GLY A 412 -11.65 -8.71 -2.68
N TYR A 413 -12.64 -8.36 -1.85
CA TYR A 413 -12.58 -7.19 -0.97
C TYR A 413 -12.76 -7.55 0.50
N TYR A 414 -11.97 -6.94 1.37
CA TYR A 414 -12.27 -6.86 2.80
C TYR A 414 -13.52 -6.01 2.99
N THR A 415 -14.62 -6.63 3.42
CA THR A 415 -15.90 -5.94 3.59
C THR A 415 -16.05 -5.40 5.01
N VAL A 416 -16.48 -4.15 5.11
CA VAL A 416 -16.80 -3.47 6.36
C VAL A 416 -18.15 -2.77 6.22
N ASN A 417 -18.91 -2.66 7.31
CA ASN A 417 -20.17 -1.92 7.35
C ASN A 417 -20.03 -0.76 8.34
N ILE A 418 -19.49 0.37 7.86
CA ILE A 418 -19.15 1.49 8.73
C ILE A 418 -20.43 2.28 9.04
N LYS A 419 -20.93 2.08 10.26
CA LYS A 419 -22.06 2.85 10.81
C LYS A 419 -21.61 3.99 11.71
N ARG A 420 -20.43 3.88 12.31
CA ARG A 420 -19.80 4.88 13.18
C ARG A 420 -18.29 4.74 13.07
N GLY A 421 -17.57 5.81 13.35
CA GLY A 421 -16.12 5.83 13.42
C GLY A 421 -15.63 6.79 14.48
N ILE A 422 -14.31 6.83 14.64
CA ILE A 422 -13.62 7.73 15.54
C ILE A 422 -12.70 8.63 14.72
N THR A 423 -12.68 9.92 15.02
CA THR A 423 -11.75 10.86 14.40
C THR A 423 -10.90 11.58 15.44
N VAL A 424 -9.60 11.70 15.19
CA VAL A 424 -8.67 12.55 15.95
C VAL A 424 -8.10 13.59 14.99
N ILE A 425 -8.41 14.87 15.24
CA ILE A 425 -8.13 15.97 14.31
C ILE A 425 -7.34 17.06 15.04
N ASN A 426 -6.20 17.44 14.46
CA ASN A 426 -5.31 18.47 14.97
C ASN A 426 -4.99 18.30 16.47
N PRO A 427 -4.54 17.11 16.94
CA PRO A 427 -4.35 16.83 18.37
C PRO A 427 -3.44 17.83 19.10
N ASP A 428 -2.40 18.34 18.44
CA ASP A 428 -1.42 19.27 19.01
C ASP A 428 -1.85 20.75 18.90
N ALA A 429 -3.04 21.01 18.33
CA ALA A 429 -3.64 22.32 18.14
C ALA A 429 -2.79 23.33 17.32
N ASP A 430 -1.84 22.87 16.52
CA ASP A 430 -0.90 23.71 15.76
C ASP A 430 -1.25 23.84 14.26
N LEU A 431 -2.19 23.03 13.77
CA LEU A 431 -2.74 23.10 12.40
C LEU A 431 -4.11 23.79 12.36
N ALA A 432 -4.22 25.00 12.90
CA ALA A 432 -5.50 25.70 13.12
C ALA A 432 -6.40 25.77 11.86
N ASN A 433 -5.81 26.00 10.68
CA ASN A 433 -6.55 26.05 9.42
C ASN A 433 -7.11 24.68 9.01
N SER A 434 -6.32 23.62 9.14
CA SER A 434 -6.73 22.26 8.81
C SER A 434 -7.74 21.73 9.82
N GLY A 435 -7.50 21.98 11.12
CA GLY A 435 -8.44 21.69 12.20
C GLY A 435 -9.82 22.31 11.94
N ARG A 436 -9.86 23.61 11.60
CA ARG A 436 -11.12 24.31 11.23
C ARG A 436 -11.82 23.67 10.03
N ARG A 437 -11.09 23.37 8.94
CA ARG A 437 -11.68 22.79 7.71
C ARG A 437 -12.24 21.40 7.93
N LEU A 438 -11.46 20.52 8.56
CA LEU A 438 -11.87 19.14 8.80
C LEU A 438 -12.96 19.05 9.86
N ARG A 439 -12.92 19.89 10.90
CA ARG A 439 -14.01 20.00 11.87
C ARG A 439 -15.33 20.35 11.19
N SER A 440 -15.35 21.38 10.34
CA SER A 440 -16.59 21.78 9.67
C SER A 440 -17.11 20.73 8.68
N PHE A 441 -16.23 20.00 8.00
CA PHE A 441 -16.62 18.83 7.20
C PHE A 441 -17.25 17.73 8.06
N LEU A 442 -16.60 17.34 9.16
CA LEU A 442 -17.04 16.25 10.02
C LEU A 442 -18.35 16.57 10.73
N GLU A 443 -18.51 17.79 11.24
CA GLU A 443 -19.75 18.28 11.85
C GLU A 443 -20.88 18.46 10.83
N TYR A 444 -20.58 18.50 9.53
CA TYR A 444 -21.58 18.50 8.46
C TYR A 444 -21.97 17.08 8.03
N TRP A 445 -20.98 16.21 7.79
CA TRP A 445 -21.18 14.91 7.14
C TRP A 445 -21.36 13.78 8.17
N LEU A 446 -20.56 13.78 9.23
CA LEU A 446 -20.35 12.64 10.14
C LEU A 446 -20.76 12.92 11.59
N THR A 447 -21.80 13.72 11.84
CA THR A 447 -22.29 14.09 13.20
C THR A 447 -22.61 12.93 14.15
N HIS A 448 -22.73 11.71 13.63
CA HIS A 448 -23.01 10.49 14.38
C HIS A 448 -21.74 9.73 14.80
N TRP A 449 -20.55 10.23 14.46
CA TRP A 449 -19.24 9.70 14.85
C TRP A 449 -18.73 10.38 16.13
N GLU A 450 -17.75 9.74 16.79
CA GLU A 450 -17.06 10.32 17.94
C GLU A 450 -15.85 11.12 17.43
N HIS A 451 -15.82 12.42 17.73
CA HIS A 451 -14.78 13.33 17.25
C HIS A 451 -13.96 13.89 18.42
N MET A 452 -12.63 13.86 18.27
CA MET A 452 -11.67 14.53 19.13
C MET A 452 -10.98 15.62 18.31
N TYR A 453 -11.12 16.87 18.74
CA TYR A 453 -10.52 18.04 18.10
C TYR A 453 -9.54 18.69 19.08
N GLU A 454 -8.36 19.10 18.59
CA GLU A 454 -7.46 19.99 19.35
C GLU A 454 -7.12 19.45 20.75
N THR A 455 -7.06 18.12 20.85
CA THR A 455 -6.84 17.39 22.10
C THR A 455 -5.95 16.19 21.80
N VAL A 456 -4.85 16.09 22.53
CA VAL A 456 -3.94 14.95 22.47
C VAL A 456 -4.66 13.70 23.01
N PRO A 457 -4.81 12.62 22.22
CA PRO A 457 -5.46 11.40 22.69
C PRO A 457 -4.59 10.72 23.74
N SER A 458 -5.22 10.12 24.75
CA SER A 458 -4.50 9.23 25.66
C SER A 458 -4.17 7.91 24.97
N GLU A 459 -3.10 7.26 25.38
CA GLU A 459 -2.74 5.92 24.90
C GLU A 459 -3.89 4.91 25.11
N GLN A 460 -4.58 5.00 26.24
CA GLN A 460 -5.77 4.19 26.52
C GLN A 460 -6.90 4.45 25.52
N PHE A 461 -7.16 5.73 25.17
CA PHE A 461 -8.16 6.07 24.16
C PHE A 461 -7.80 5.46 22.80
N MET A 462 -6.53 5.52 22.41
CA MET A 462 -6.05 4.92 21.15
C MET A 462 -6.32 3.42 21.12
N LEU A 463 -5.92 2.70 22.17
CA LEU A 463 -5.98 1.23 22.23
C LEU A 463 -7.40 0.68 22.43
N GLU A 464 -8.18 1.29 23.31
CA GLU A 464 -9.50 0.76 23.73
C GLU A 464 -10.66 1.30 22.88
N LYS A 465 -10.48 2.45 22.24
CA LYS A 465 -11.51 3.06 21.38
C LYS A 465 -11.08 3.19 19.93
N ALA A 466 -10.09 4.03 19.62
CA ALA A 466 -9.75 4.40 18.24
C ALA A 466 -9.44 3.15 17.38
N PHE A 467 -8.55 2.28 17.85
CA PHE A 467 -8.16 1.05 17.15
C PHE A 467 -9.23 -0.06 17.15
N LYS A 468 -10.29 0.08 17.97
CA LYS A 468 -11.44 -0.84 18.00
C LYS A 468 -12.62 -0.37 17.14
N ALA A 469 -12.55 0.84 16.59
CA ALA A 469 -13.56 1.35 15.68
C ALA A 469 -13.54 0.62 14.32
N ASP A 470 -14.68 0.60 13.63
CA ASP A 470 -14.77 0.08 12.25
C ASP A 470 -14.04 0.98 11.25
N CYS A 471 -13.92 2.28 11.59
CA CYS A 471 -13.14 3.27 10.87
C CYS A 471 -12.48 4.23 11.86
N PHE A 472 -11.17 4.41 11.73
CA PHE A 472 -10.40 5.41 12.47
C PHE A 472 -9.81 6.42 11.49
N VAL A 473 -10.05 7.70 11.75
CA VAL A 473 -9.50 8.80 10.94
C VAL A 473 -8.60 9.65 11.81
N TYR A 474 -7.37 9.79 11.38
CA TYR A 474 -6.40 10.69 11.97
C TYR A 474 -6.05 11.79 10.97
N ALA A 475 -6.05 13.04 11.42
CA ALA A 475 -5.50 14.16 10.66
C ALA A 475 -4.66 15.05 11.58
N GLY A 476 -3.35 15.07 11.33
CA GLY A 476 -2.34 15.70 12.16
C GLY A 476 -0.94 15.36 11.64
N HIS A 477 0.09 15.58 12.44
CA HIS A 477 1.46 15.22 12.05
C HIS A 477 1.67 13.71 12.03
N GLY A 478 2.42 13.22 11.05
CA GLY A 478 2.83 11.82 10.98
C GLY A 478 1.66 10.84 10.92
N SER A 479 1.67 9.84 11.81
CA SER A 479 0.89 8.61 11.66
C SER A 479 0.03 8.24 12.88
N SER A 480 -0.13 9.15 13.84
CA SER A 480 -0.73 8.95 15.17
C SER A 480 -0.01 7.97 16.11
N LEU A 481 1.06 7.32 15.63
CA LEU A 481 1.87 6.41 16.43
C LEU A 481 2.57 7.13 17.59
N GLN A 482 2.79 8.44 17.49
CA GLN A 482 3.39 9.24 18.57
C GLN A 482 2.55 9.28 19.87
N TYR A 483 1.27 8.88 19.81
CA TYR A 483 0.36 8.87 20.95
C TYR A 483 0.18 7.49 21.59
N VAL A 484 0.89 6.47 21.09
CA VAL A 484 0.76 5.09 21.57
C VAL A 484 2.10 4.36 21.50
N SER A 485 2.45 3.64 22.57
CA SER A 485 3.65 2.81 22.59
C SER A 485 3.56 1.71 21.52
N THR A 486 4.58 1.64 20.66
CA THR A 486 4.73 0.60 19.64
C THR A 486 4.61 -0.81 20.21
N ARG A 487 5.13 -1.05 21.42
CA ARG A 487 5.01 -2.33 22.15
C ARG A 487 3.56 -2.73 22.42
N LEU A 488 2.67 -1.77 22.66
CA LEU A 488 1.26 -2.03 22.95
C LEU A 488 0.43 -2.19 21.68
N ILE A 489 0.83 -1.58 20.57
CA ILE A 489 0.15 -1.71 19.28
C ILE A 489 0.12 -3.16 18.84
N TYR A 490 1.24 -3.88 18.91
CA TYR A 490 1.30 -5.29 18.48
C TYR A 490 0.40 -6.22 19.28
N ARG A 491 0.20 -5.92 20.57
CA ARG A 491 -0.70 -6.67 21.44
C ARG A 491 -2.18 -6.34 21.20
N ASN A 492 -2.45 -5.25 20.49
CA ASN A 492 -3.80 -4.75 20.28
C ASN A 492 -4.15 -4.80 18.81
N ARG A 493 -4.96 -5.80 18.43
CA ARG A 493 -5.50 -5.87 17.07
C ARG A 493 -6.25 -4.59 16.71
N ILE A 494 -5.92 -4.02 15.55
CA ILE A 494 -6.64 -2.90 14.95
C ILE A 494 -7.77 -3.48 14.09
N LYS A 495 -9.01 -3.14 14.42
CA LYS A 495 -10.21 -3.78 13.86
C LYS A 495 -10.56 -3.28 12.46
N GLY A 496 -10.49 -1.97 12.27
CA GLY A 496 -11.11 -1.27 11.16
C GLY A 496 -10.12 -0.74 10.13
N VAL A 497 -10.66 0.03 9.18
CA VAL A 497 -9.87 0.77 8.20
C VAL A 497 -9.35 2.05 8.84
N VAL A 498 -8.08 2.36 8.60
CA VAL A 498 -7.39 3.53 9.16
C VAL A 498 -7.05 4.54 8.06
N PHE A 499 -7.38 5.81 8.29
CA PHE A 499 -6.93 6.93 7.46
C PHE A 499 -5.91 7.77 8.22
N LEU A 500 -4.73 7.96 7.66
CA LEU A 500 -3.65 8.75 8.22
C LEU A 500 -3.38 9.98 7.32
N PHE A 501 -4.19 11.02 7.50
CA PHE A 501 -4.06 12.30 6.80
C PHE A 501 -2.98 13.18 7.47
N GLY A 502 -1.76 12.67 7.44
CA GLY A 502 -0.56 13.37 7.87
C GLY A 502 0.54 13.25 6.81
N CYS A 503 1.50 14.18 6.84
CA CYS A 503 2.68 14.11 5.98
C CYS A 503 3.54 12.90 6.34
N ASP A 504 4.11 12.24 5.34
CA ASP A 504 4.99 11.07 5.49
C ASP A 504 4.34 9.92 6.29
N SER A 505 3.01 9.88 6.40
CA SER A 505 2.28 9.04 7.35
C SER A 505 2.43 7.54 7.10
N THR A 506 2.84 7.15 5.89
CA THR A 506 3.19 5.78 5.53
C THR A 506 4.47 5.72 4.69
N ARG A 507 5.35 6.73 4.81
CA ARG A 507 6.64 6.73 4.12
C ARG A 507 7.58 5.78 4.84
N VAL A 508 8.28 4.94 4.06
CA VAL A 508 9.38 4.12 4.57
C VAL A 508 10.62 5.01 4.82
N LEU A 509 11.24 4.82 5.98
CA LEU A 509 12.38 5.59 6.49
C LEU A 509 13.48 4.62 6.97
N SER A 510 14.71 5.13 7.14
CA SER A 510 15.82 4.37 7.73
C SER A 510 15.95 4.70 9.22
N SER A 511 16.35 3.73 10.05
CA SER A 511 16.75 3.93 11.46
C SER A 511 18.17 4.47 11.60
N GLY A 512 18.82 4.88 10.51
CA GLY A 512 20.21 5.29 10.50
C GLY A 512 21.18 4.12 10.29
N LEU A 513 21.56 3.43 11.37
CA LEU A 513 22.78 2.59 11.45
C LEU A 513 22.83 1.33 10.57
N TYR A 514 21.72 0.90 9.95
CA TYR A 514 21.64 -0.32 9.12
C TYR A 514 20.69 -0.12 7.93
N SER A 515 20.81 -0.97 6.90
CA SER A 515 19.96 -0.98 5.69
C SER A 515 18.48 -1.34 5.93
N ALA A 516 18.08 -1.57 7.18
CA ALA A 516 16.70 -1.92 7.52
C ALA A 516 15.80 -0.69 7.39
N LEU A 517 14.76 -0.83 6.58
CA LEU A 517 13.81 0.23 6.31
C LEU A 517 12.43 -0.12 6.89
N TYR A 518 11.77 0.87 7.49
CA TYR A 518 10.47 0.69 8.13
C TYR A 518 9.63 1.96 8.01
N GLY A 519 8.31 1.81 8.08
CA GLY A 519 7.39 2.93 8.19
C GLY A 519 6.22 2.60 9.10
N ALA A 520 5.39 3.60 9.38
CA ALA A 520 4.26 3.46 10.29
C ALA A 520 3.33 2.28 9.90
N GLN A 521 3.14 2.05 8.60
CA GLN A 521 2.32 0.95 8.08
C GLN A 521 2.73 -0.43 8.60
N ASP A 522 4.01 -0.62 8.96
CA ASP A 522 4.51 -1.90 9.45
C ASP A 522 3.94 -2.19 10.86
N TYR A 523 3.77 -1.16 11.69
CA TYR A 523 3.11 -1.28 13.00
C TYR A 523 1.61 -1.56 12.84
N TYR A 524 0.94 -0.89 11.91
CA TYR A 524 -0.48 -1.12 11.63
C TYR A 524 -0.74 -2.55 11.15
N HIS A 525 -0.02 -3.04 10.15
CA HIS A 525 -0.16 -4.43 9.69
C HIS A 525 0.36 -5.44 10.73
N GLY A 526 1.37 -5.08 11.51
CA GLY A 526 1.85 -5.83 12.67
C GLY A 526 0.73 -6.09 13.68
N ALA A 527 -0.13 -5.10 13.90
CA ALA A 527 -1.36 -5.17 14.69
C ALA A 527 -2.58 -5.69 13.91
N LEU A 528 -2.37 -6.36 12.78
CA LEU A 528 -3.43 -6.94 11.95
C LEU A 528 -4.47 -5.93 11.45
N CYS A 529 -4.08 -4.66 11.28
CA CYS A 529 -4.93 -3.69 10.61
C CYS A 529 -5.23 -4.17 9.18
N PRO A 530 -6.49 -4.33 8.77
CA PRO A 530 -6.83 -4.83 7.45
C PRO A 530 -6.40 -3.86 6.34
N THR A 531 -6.58 -2.55 6.56
CA THR A 531 -6.33 -1.53 5.55
C THR A 531 -5.89 -0.22 6.21
N VAL A 532 -4.77 0.35 5.74
CA VAL A 532 -4.30 1.68 6.14
C VAL A 532 -4.08 2.55 4.91
N MET A 533 -4.64 3.76 4.91
CA MET A 533 -4.43 4.77 3.88
C MET A 533 -3.54 5.87 4.46
N GLY A 534 -2.52 6.29 3.71
CA GLY A 534 -1.66 7.39 4.12
C GLY A 534 -0.87 7.99 2.96
N THR A 535 0.18 8.73 3.29
CA THR A 535 1.00 9.49 2.33
C THR A 535 2.43 8.97 2.25
N LEU A 536 3.05 9.08 1.07
CA LEU A 536 4.46 8.74 0.81
C LEU A 536 5.42 9.92 0.95
N MET A 537 4.90 11.14 0.94
CA MET A 537 5.68 12.37 1.01
C MET A 537 4.83 13.50 1.64
N PRO A 538 5.44 14.64 2.01
CA PRO A 538 4.68 15.78 2.49
C PRO A 538 3.70 16.30 1.43
N ALA A 539 2.60 16.88 1.89
CA ALA A 539 1.57 17.50 1.05
C ALA A 539 1.17 18.86 1.62
N LEU A 540 0.60 19.72 0.78
CA LEU A 540 0.08 21.01 1.24
C LEU A 540 -1.23 20.81 2.01
N ASP A 541 -1.33 21.40 3.20
CA ASP A 541 -2.46 21.26 4.12
C ASP A 541 -3.84 21.40 3.45
N ALA A 542 -4.07 22.49 2.70
CA ALA A 542 -5.36 22.74 2.07
C ALA A 542 -5.72 21.68 1.00
N ASN A 543 -4.72 21.13 0.31
CA ASN A 543 -4.93 20.08 -0.67
C ASN A 543 -5.18 18.73 0.02
N MET A 544 -4.41 18.43 1.08
CA MET A 544 -4.62 17.23 1.88
C MET A 544 -6.01 17.21 2.49
N ASP A 545 -6.47 18.32 3.08
CA ASP A 545 -7.81 18.40 3.64
C ASP A 545 -8.89 18.19 2.57
N ASN A 546 -8.71 18.77 1.38
CA ASN A 546 -9.67 18.62 0.28
C ASN A 546 -9.76 17.16 -0.20
N VAL A 547 -8.62 16.49 -0.37
CA VAL A 547 -8.60 15.06 -0.70
C VAL A 547 -9.24 14.24 0.43
N SER A 548 -8.89 14.54 1.68
CA SER A 548 -9.42 13.84 2.86
C SER A 548 -10.94 13.90 2.93
N ALA A 549 -11.51 15.11 2.83
CA ALA A 549 -12.96 15.32 2.87
C ALA A 549 -13.65 14.69 1.64
N ASN A 550 -13.05 14.79 0.45
CA ASN A 550 -13.59 14.17 -0.75
C ASN A 550 -13.61 12.63 -0.65
N MET A 551 -12.52 12.02 -0.17
CA MET A 551 -12.43 10.57 0.03
C MET A 551 -13.45 10.09 1.08
N LEU A 552 -13.48 10.74 2.25
CA LEU A 552 -14.42 10.37 3.31
C LEU A 552 -15.86 10.53 2.88
N SER A 553 -16.21 11.62 2.17
CA SER A 553 -17.60 11.83 1.72
C SER A 553 -18.09 10.74 0.74
N GLN A 554 -17.21 10.27 -0.16
CA GLN A 554 -17.54 9.20 -1.09
C GLN A 554 -17.60 7.83 -0.41
N TRP A 555 -16.76 7.59 0.60
CA TRP A 555 -16.62 6.27 1.23
C TRP A 555 -17.51 6.05 2.45
N THR A 556 -17.98 7.11 3.12
CA THR A 556 -18.73 7.02 4.38
C THR A 556 -20.14 7.57 4.25
N LYS A 557 -21.11 6.86 4.83
CA LYS A 557 -22.52 7.29 4.83
C LYS A 557 -22.70 8.50 5.76
N PRO A 558 -23.33 9.59 5.30
CA PRO A 558 -23.61 10.71 6.18
C PRO A 558 -24.70 10.37 7.20
N ALA A 559 -24.79 11.16 8.27
CA ALA A 559 -25.86 11.03 9.27
C ALA A 559 -27.25 11.27 8.67
N ASN A 560 -27.35 12.24 7.74
CA ASN A 560 -28.58 12.61 7.07
C ASN A 560 -28.35 12.59 5.54
N PRO A 561 -29.12 11.82 4.76
CA PRO A 561 -29.00 11.81 3.29
C PRO A 561 -29.57 13.07 2.61
N GLN A 562 -30.30 13.92 3.34
CA GLN A 562 -30.85 15.20 2.86
C GLN A 562 -29.83 16.35 3.01
N ILE A 563 -28.59 16.08 2.63
CA ILE A 563 -27.49 17.07 2.61
C ILE A 563 -27.01 17.26 1.18
N VAL A 564 -26.31 18.36 0.94
CA VAL A 564 -25.69 18.66 -0.35
C VAL A 564 -24.46 17.77 -0.50
N PRO A 565 -24.29 17.05 -1.63
CA PRO A 565 -23.09 16.24 -1.86
C PRO A 565 -21.81 17.08 -1.75
N TRP A 566 -20.73 16.50 -1.24
CA TRP A 566 -19.51 17.26 -0.96
C TRP A 566 -18.90 17.91 -2.21
N THR A 567 -19.05 17.27 -3.38
CA THR A 567 -18.64 17.82 -4.68
C THR A 567 -19.38 19.09 -5.08
N HIS A 568 -20.51 19.39 -4.47
CA HIS A 568 -21.31 20.60 -4.71
C HIS A 568 -21.15 21.67 -3.63
N ILE A 569 -20.24 21.47 -2.67
CA ILE A 569 -19.89 22.48 -1.67
C ILE A 569 -19.00 23.55 -2.31
N ASP A 570 -19.21 24.82 -1.92
CA ASP A 570 -18.33 25.93 -2.29
C ASP A 570 -16.94 25.73 -1.66
N ARG A 571 -16.05 25.09 -2.43
CA ARG A 571 -14.67 24.80 -2.03
C ARG A 571 -13.91 26.04 -1.59
N GLN A 572 -14.11 27.18 -2.24
CA GLN A 572 -13.37 28.40 -1.90
C GLN A 572 -13.79 28.93 -0.53
N ALA A 573 -15.10 28.93 -0.24
CA ALA A 573 -15.61 29.31 1.07
C ALA A 573 -15.14 28.35 2.16
N TRP A 574 -15.15 27.04 1.89
CA TRP A 574 -14.68 26.05 2.84
C TRP A 574 -13.17 26.16 3.11
N ILE A 575 -12.32 26.25 2.08
CA ILE A 575 -10.87 26.35 2.26
C ILE A 575 -10.49 27.61 3.05
N SER A 576 -11.07 28.76 2.69
CA SER A 576 -10.74 30.05 3.28
C SER A 576 -11.35 30.28 4.67
N GLN A 577 -12.63 29.94 4.87
CA GLN A 577 -13.40 30.30 6.07
C GLN A 577 -13.88 29.09 6.86
N GLY A 578 -13.91 27.89 6.25
CA GLY A 578 -14.43 26.68 6.88
C GLY A 578 -15.94 26.58 6.75
N THR A 579 -16.56 27.52 6.04
CA THR A 579 -17.99 27.60 5.83
C THR A 579 -18.44 26.52 4.85
N VAL A 580 -19.27 25.60 5.33
CA VAL A 580 -19.92 24.58 4.48
C VAL A 580 -21.23 25.15 3.93
N LYS A 581 -21.25 25.43 2.63
CA LYS A 581 -22.44 25.90 1.92
C LYS A 581 -22.46 25.36 0.49
N ALA A 582 -23.66 25.22 -0.06
CA ALA A 582 -23.82 24.83 -1.46
C ALA A 582 -23.19 25.86 -2.40
N LEU A 583 -22.64 25.39 -3.51
CA LEU A 583 -22.29 26.23 -4.64
C LEU A 583 -23.55 26.93 -5.16
N LYS A 584 -23.44 28.21 -5.53
CA LYS A 584 -24.58 29.02 -5.98
C LYS A 584 -25.35 28.30 -7.10
N GLY A 585 -26.66 28.14 -6.92
CA GLY A 585 -27.56 27.50 -7.88
C GLY A 585 -27.70 26.00 -7.70
N ASN A 586 -26.93 25.36 -6.81
CA ASN A 586 -27.09 23.94 -6.52
C ASN A 586 -28.02 23.72 -5.32
N THR A 587 -29.06 22.91 -5.52
CA THR A 587 -30.02 22.49 -4.50
C THR A 587 -30.16 20.97 -4.42
N GLU A 588 -29.38 20.24 -5.21
CA GLU A 588 -29.43 18.79 -5.26
C GLU A 588 -28.93 18.20 -3.94
N THR A 589 -29.67 17.20 -3.47
CA THR A 589 -29.36 16.44 -2.27
C THR A 589 -28.67 15.13 -2.63
N LEU A 590 -27.94 14.57 -1.68
CA LEU A 590 -27.29 13.27 -1.85
C LEU A 590 -28.31 12.15 -2.15
N ALA A 591 -29.51 12.23 -1.60
CA ALA A 591 -30.60 11.30 -1.91
C ALA A 591 -31.00 11.27 -3.39
N GLN A 592 -30.72 12.34 -4.15
CA GLN A 592 -30.97 12.44 -5.59
C GLN A 592 -29.77 11.96 -6.43
N GLN A 593 -28.66 11.57 -5.81
CA GLN A 593 -27.44 11.10 -6.47
C GLN A 593 -27.02 9.70 -5.96
N PRO A 594 -27.71 8.63 -6.41
CA PRO A 594 -27.46 7.28 -5.92
C PRO A 594 -26.04 6.77 -6.22
N ASP A 595 -25.39 7.29 -7.26
CA ASP A 595 -24.04 6.88 -7.69
C ASP A 595 -22.91 7.74 -7.10
N TYR A 596 -23.22 8.66 -6.18
CA TYR A 596 -22.20 9.53 -5.57
C TYR A 596 -21.19 8.75 -4.72
N GLN A 597 -21.69 7.78 -3.95
CA GLN A 597 -20.85 7.02 -3.02
C GLN A 597 -20.28 5.77 -3.70
N LEU A 598 -19.04 5.45 -3.36
CA LEU A 598 -18.35 4.27 -3.87
C LEU A 598 -17.97 3.36 -2.70
N GLY A 599 -18.28 2.07 -2.84
CA GLY A 599 -17.95 1.06 -1.84
C GLY A 599 -16.44 0.80 -1.76
N SER A 600 -15.77 0.67 -2.91
CA SER A 600 -14.33 0.43 -2.99
C SER A 600 -13.52 1.69 -2.61
N LEU A 601 -12.73 1.59 -1.55
CA LEU A 601 -11.78 2.64 -1.16
C LEU A 601 -10.69 2.82 -2.24
N CYS A 602 -10.23 1.72 -2.83
CA CYS A 602 -9.23 1.75 -3.90
C CYS A 602 -9.76 2.43 -5.17
N ALA A 603 -11.06 2.32 -5.46
CA ALA A 603 -11.66 3.03 -6.61
C ALA A 603 -11.69 4.55 -6.39
N ILE A 604 -11.99 4.98 -5.16
CA ILE A 604 -11.93 6.40 -4.77
C ILE A 604 -10.48 6.90 -4.89
N LEU A 605 -9.52 6.12 -4.42
CA LEU A 605 -8.11 6.47 -4.51
C LEU A 605 -7.60 6.53 -5.96
N ALA A 606 -8.02 5.60 -6.83
CA ALA A 606 -7.73 5.66 -8.26
C ALA A 606 -8.28 6.96 -8.90
N ASN A 607 -9.47 7.42 -8.49
CA ASN A 607 -9.99 8.72 -8.94
C ASN A 607 -9.09 9.90 -8.50
N VAL A 608 -8.50 9.83 -7.30
CA VAL A 608 -7.49 10.81 -6.84
C VAL A 608 -6.24 10.73 -7.71
N HIS A 609 -5.71 9.53 -7.99
CA HIS A 609 -4.54 9.33 -8.85
C HIS A 609 -4.75 9.81 -10.29
N MET A 610 -5.97 9.71 -10.81
CA MET A 610 -6.36 10.25 -12.12
C MET A 610 -6.55 11.78 -12.13
N GLY A 611 -6.41 12.44 -10.98
CA GLY A 611 -6.57 13.89 -10.85
C GLY A 611 -8.02 14.38 -10.90
N LYS A 612 -9.01 13.51 -10.62
CA LYS A 612 -10.43 13.89 -10.61
C LYS A 612 -10.81 14.75 -9.40
N THR A 613 -10.09 14.62 -8.28
CA THR A 613 -10.32 15.41 -7.06
C THR A 613 -9.46 16.68 -7.02
N GLU A 614 -8.17 16.54 -7.32
CA GLU A 614 -7.22 17.63 -7.48
C GLU A 614 -6.46 17.38 -8.78
N PRO A 615 -6.33 18.35 -9.70
CA PRO A 615 -5.68 18.10 -11.00
C PRO A 615 -4.15 18.13 -10.93
N LYS A 616 -3.57 18.59 -9.82
CA LYS A 616 -2.13 18.81 -9.67
C LYS A 616 -1.43 17.51 -9.28
N ILE A 617 -0.44 17.08 -10.07
CA ILE A 617 0.17 15.74 -9.91
C ILE A 617 0.82 15.53 -8.52
N TYR A 618 1.47 16.56 -7.97
CA TYR A 618 2.10 16.52 -6.64
C TYR A 618 1.10 16.38 -5.49
N ASN A 619 -0.19 16.55 -5.77
CA ASN A 619 -1.27 16.28 -4.83
C ASN A 619 -1.95 14.94 -5.10
N CYS A 620 -1.77 14.34 -6.28
CA CYS A 620 -2.47 13.10 -6.64
C CYS A 620 -1.68 11.88 -6.23
N CYS A 621 -0.39 11.84 -6.55
CA CYS A 621 0.40 10.62 -6.49
C CYS A 621 0.94 10.27 -5.09
N VAL A 622 0.68 11.12 -4.09
CA VAL A 622 1.25 10.95 -2.74
C VAL A 622 0.49 9.95 -1.88
N TYR A 623 -0.77 9.65 -2.22
CA TYR A 623 -1.64 8.82 -1.41
C TYR A 623 -1.55 7.35 -1.80
N VAL A 624 -1.45 6.48 -0.80
CA VAL A 624 -1.40 5.02 -0.99
C VAL A 624 -2.35 4.32 -0.05
N CYS A 625 -3.00 3.27 -0.55
CA CYS A 625 -3.75 2.32 0.25
C CYS A 625 -2.89 1.08 0.48
N ARG A 626 -2.76 0.64 1.71
CA ARG A 626 -1.94 -0.52 2.09
C ARG A 626 -2.78 -1.58 2.81
N GLY A 627 -2.40 -2.84 2.62
CA GLY A 627 -3.12 -4.00 3.17
C GLY A 627 -4.14 -4.58 2.18
N LEU A 628 -5.28 -4.98 2.72
CA LEU A 628 -6.38 -5.58 1.97
C LEU A 628 -7.23 -4.50 1.27
N PRO A 629 -7.71 -4.75 0.03
CA PRO A 629 -8.64 -3.82 -0.63
C PRO A 629 -9.96 -3.73 0.15
N ALA A 630 -10.32 -2.54 0.63
CA ALA A 630 -11.50 -2.36 1.47
C ALA A 630 -12.77 -1.96 0.68
N TRP A 631 -13.89 -2.56 1.04
CA TRP A 631 -15.22 -2.23 0.53
C TRP A 631 -16.20 -1.89 1.66
N ASN A 632 -16.83 -0.71 1.59
CA ASN A 632 -17.83 -0.30 2.59
C ASN A 632 -19.26 -0.63 2.14
N LEU A 633 -19.83 -1.68 2.74
CA LEU A 633 -21.21 -2.14 2.51
C LEU A 633 -22.28 -1.16 3.03
N ALA A 634 -21.90 -0.17 3.83
CA ALA A 634 -22.84 0.85 4.31
C ALA A 634 -23.29 1.82 3.20
N VAL A 635 -22.48 1.97 2.14
CA VAL A 635 -22.73 2.94 1.05
C VAL A 635 -23.02 2.28 -0.29
N GLN A 636 -22.44 1.11 -0.57
CA GLN A 636 -22.66 0.39 -1.83
C GLN A 636 -22.61 -1.12 -1.61
N GLN A 637 -23.57 -1.85 -2.18
CA GLN A 637 -23.49 -3.32 -2.24
C GLN A 637 -22.41 -3.76 -3.22
N LEU A 638 -21.88 -4.97 -3.05
CA LEU A 638 -20.96 -5.53 -4.03
C LEU A 638 -21.66 -5.69 -5.39
N PRO A 639 -20.95 -5.48 -6.51
CA PRO A 639 -21.55 -5.44 -7.84
C PRO A 639 -21.80 -6.83 -8.45
N PHE A 640 -21.86 -7.90 -7.65
CA PHE A 640 -21.90 -9.30 -8.09
C PHE A 640 -23.06 -10.10 -7.48
#